data_AF-A0A0A1TWV3-F1
#
_entry.id   AF-A0A0A1TWV3-F1
#
_cell.length_a   1.000
_cell.length_b   1.000
_cell.length_c   1.000
_cell.angle_alpha   90.00
_cell.angle_beta   90.00
_cell.angle_gamma   90.00
#
_symmetry.space_group_name_H-M   'P 1'
#
loop_
_entity.id
_entity.type
_entity.pdbx_description
1 polymer ?
#
loop_
_entity_poly.entity_id
_entity_poly.type
_entity_poly.pdbx_seq_one_letter_code
_entity_poly.pdbx_strand_id
1 'polypeptide(L)'
;MVVLELSFLVRVVLELHYKEDLIHFLLINHKCEDVLHSLKLTPRFRNTPSLLWFLEHFSPDTIAVFCFDETLLSFLPSISCIRSPDLESLYSSNSLTENAIQNIFPKIVSITLDSTIPSFGDNENDSTKVASIVIANSLLLNHVNTLYGDLASIALYLEKYTEYGKYKYVHLPKIIHANSLRGYAMLYNEEIVNLLRRILLCVPDNGTHDISIVFYRQLTLKEIENSGDLFRRVKYYYIHAHTLMGEKWNEQIYCNKGKMRIEGQIYGDTKRVIDHIVDKVYPSTLFQQQVNNIYQNDIWEISKCIETYILSQSRLNEMTQFPIDMSTVKFVFLNTVFNFEFTNSFMCVEKLSIKECKNIIFDENCALPKLTSLRVLLSNDIIFKGNSNTQIESIFCYNVQQFKCTRKIDLIRKVILLYCKDFEMCELDIPNTDINTPKSKDDNKCNTNNINKSRNIYIECSENLIFCNTTFNQILIFDSDSTVSNDLDDLNEKTNYSMRRFVPMTDGVEVENGIITEKMHDSETLDMVVSRYLSTYNITDNLVVRNINKKEVDVIKGISYFEISVEGYSVISIGLIDQINYREFEGSQVGWRKHSVAMHSDDGKIFFDGKTIENVNEKKCAFASVTGVKKTVGCGFIMNTKEAFFTVESELMCKVKTDFTLVSAAIGFRITNPITVNYGKRPFVFDLKTIDKDI
;
A
#
# COMPACT_ATOMS: atom_id res chain seq x y z
N MET A 1 40.31 -1.14 -2.18
CA MET A 1 39.62 -2.19 -2.95
C MET A 1 38.62 -2.82 -2.00
N VAL A 2 37.32 -2.60 -2.19
CA VAL A 2 36.28 -3.18 -1.29
C VAL A 2 36.24 -4.68 -1.56
N VAL A 3 36.58 -5.50 -0.56
CA VAL A 3 36.51 -6.95 -0.68
C VAL A 3 35.06 -7.36 -0.44
N LEU A 4 34.36 -7.79 -1.49
CA LEU A 4 33.05 -8.41 -1.35
C LEU A 4 33.24 -9.82 -0.78
N GLU A 5 32.91 -10.00 0.50
CA GLU A 5 32.91 -11.31 1.15
C GLU A 5 31.58 -12.04 0.93
N LEU A 6 31.66 -13.35 0.75
CA LEU A 6 30.52 -14.22 0.45
C LEU A 6 29.40 -14.09 1.50
N SER A 7 29.76 -14.00 2.77
CA SER A 7 28.83 -13.93 3.90
C SER A 7 27.92 -12.68 3.87
N PHE A 8 28.45 -11.53 3.44
CA PHE A 8 27.67 -10.30 3.28
C PHE A 8 26.80 -10.36 2.04
N LEU A 9 27.34 -10.88 0.93
CA LEU A 9 26.60 -11.03 -0.32
C LEU A 9 25.41 -11.99 -0.19
N VAL A 10 25.54 -13.08 0.57
CA VAL A 10 24.41 -13.99 0.88
C VAL A 10 23.27 -13.23 1.55
N ARG A 11 23.55 -12.32 2.49
CA ARG A 11 22.50 -11.51 3.13
C ARG A 11 21.81 -10.58 2.14
N VAL A 12 22.58 -9.94 1.26
CA VAL A 12 22.02 -9.09 0.21
C VAL A 12 21.10 -9.90 -0.69
N VAL A 13 21.54 -11.06 -1.17
CA VAL A 13 20.76 -11.89 -2.10
C VAL A 13 19.44 -12.37 -1.48
N LEU A 14 19.41 -12.70 -0.20
CA LEU A 14 18.19 -13.15 0.46
C LEU A 14 17.12 -12.04 0.61
N GLU A 15 17.53 -10.77 0.49
CA GLU A 15 16.63 -9.61 0.45
C GLU A 15 16.20 -9.23 -0.98
N LEU A 16 16.72 -9.92 -2.01
CA LEU A 16 16.28 -9.73 -3.39
C LEU A 16 14.99 -10.51 -3.63
N HIS A 17 14.00 -9.85 -4.23
CA HIS A 17 12.63 -10.34 -4.27
C HIS A 17 12.17 -10.77 -5.66
N TYR A 18 12.94 -10.46 -6.69
CA TYR A 18 12.63 -10.75 -8.08
C TYR A 18 13.84 -11.34 -8.81
N LYS A 19 13.59 -12.06 -9.91
CA LYS A 19 14.63 -12.56 -10.81
C LYS A 19 15.52 -11.43 -11.33
N GLU A 20 14.94 -10.28 -11.64
CA GLU A 20 15.62 -9.11 -12.19
C GLU A 20 16.71 -8.61 -11.25
N ASP A 21 16.40 -8.56 -9.95
CA ASP A 21 17.37 -8.21 -8.90
C ASP A 21 18.59 -9.13 -8.95
N LEU A 22 18.35 -10.44 -9.14
CA LEU A 22 19.40 -11.44 -9.23
C LEU A 22 20.22 -11.33 -10.51
N ILE A 23 19.59 -11.01 -11.65
CA ILE A 23 20.30 -10.76 -12.90
C ILE A 23 21.19 -9.52 -12.74
N HIS A 24 20.68 -8.42 -12.19
CA HIS A 24 21.50 -7.24 -11.92
C HIS A 24 22.63 -7.55 -10.95
N PHE A 25 22.36 -8.34 -9.91
CA PHE A 25 23.37 -8.79 -8.95
C PHE A 25 24.48 -9.59 -9.63
N LEU A 26 24.14 -10.51 -10.53
CA LEU A 26 25.09 -11.30 -11.33
C LEU A 26 25.99 -10.43 -12.21
N LEU A 27 25.47 -9.31 -12.74
CA LEU A 27 26.24 -8.39 -13.59
C LEU A 27 27.30 -7.58 -12.83
N ILE A 28 27.25 -7.52 -11.50
CA ILE A 28 28.19 -6.72 -10.69
C ILE A 28 29.59 -7.36 -10.68
N ASN A 29 29.67 -8.68 -10.44
CA ASN A 29 30.94 -9.39 -10.25
C ASN A 29 30.76 -10.91 -10.36
N HIS A 30 31.78 -11.63 -10.83
CA HIS A 30 31.76 -13.11 -10.87
C HIS A 30 31.49 -13.76 -9.49
N LYS A 31 31.93 -13.14 -8.39
CA LYS A 31 31.63 -13.65 -7.04
C LYS A 31 30.13 -13.70 -6.73
N CYS A 32 29.32 -12.89 -7.40
CA CYS A 32 27.87 -12.90 -7.24
C CYS A 32 27.28 -14.22 -7.75
N GLU A 33 27.82 -14.78 -8.83
CA GLU A 33 27.43 -16.09 -9.36
C GLU A 33 27.79 -17.21 -8.39
N ASP A 34 29.01 -17.18 -7.84
CA ASP A 34 29.44 -18.13 -6.81
C ASP A 34 28.50 -18.12 -5.58
N VAL A 35 28.03 -16.94 -5.17
CA VAL A 35 27.04 -16.79 -4.09
C VAL A 35 25.74 -17.50 -4.45
N LEU A 36 25.21 -17.29 -5.66
CA LEU A 36 23.96 -17.94 -6.09
C LEU A 36 24.07 -19.46 -6.17
N HIS A 37 25.20 -19.99 -6.66
CA HIS A 37 25.44 -21.44 -6.66
C HIS A 37 25.64 -22.01 -5.25
N SER A 38 26.17 -21.22 -4.32
CA SER A 38 26.35 -21.64 -2.93
C SER A 38 25.07 -21.59 -2.08
N LEU A 39 24.03 -20.89 -2.55
CA LEU A 39 22.78 -20.71 -1.81
C LEU A 39 22.01 -22.03 -1.70
N LYS A 40 21.89 -22.51 -0.46
CA LYS A 40 21.06 -23.66 -0.12
C LYS A 40 19.60 -23.31 0.15
N LEU A 41 19.28 -22.02 0.19
CA LEU A 41 17.96 -21.48 0.46
C LEU A 41 17.63 -20.48 -0.64
N THR A 42 16.43 -20.56 -1.21
CA THR A 42 15.96 -19.53 -2.16
C THR A 42 15.75 -18.19 -1.45
N PRO A 43 15.98 -17.05 -2.14
CA PRO A 43 15.40 -15.79 -1.72
C PRO A 43 13.88 -15.88 -1.55
N ARG A 44 13.30 -14.95 -0.78
CA ARG A 44 11.83 -14.85 -0.64
C ARG A 44 11.26 -14.09 -1.82
N PHE A 45 11.13 -14.79 -2.94
CA PHE A 45 10.54 -14.23 -4.16
C PHE A 45 9.08 -13.84 -3.95
N ARG A 46 8.67 -12.73 -4.55
CA ARG A 46 7.29 -12.22 -4.47
C ARG A 46 6.38 -12.75 -5.59
N ASN A 47 6.91 -13.54 -6.53
CA ASN A 47 6.14 -14.14 -7.62
C ASN A 47 6.68 -15.53 -8.02
N THR A 48 5.79 -16.38 -8.55
CA THR A 48 6.13 -17.73 -9.04
C THR A 48 7.17 -17.72 -10.18
N PRO A 49 7.10 -16.84 -11.20
CA PRO A 49 8.07 -16.84 -12.30
C PRO A 49 9.54 -16.65 -11.87
N SER A 50 9.79 -15.81 -10.86
CA SER A 50 11.15 -15.60 -10.34
C SER A 50 11.68 -16.84 -9.63
N LEU A 51 10.82 -17.51 -8.86
CA LEU A 51 11.15 -18.77 -8.21
C LEU A 51 11.44 -19.87 -9.23
N LEU A 52 10.58 -20.04 -10.24
CA LEU A 52 10.79 -21.03 -11.32
C LEU A 52 12.11 -20.78 -12.04
N TRP A 53 12.36 -19.54 -12.46
CA TRP A 53 13.64 -19.19 -13.08
C TRP A 53 14.82 -19.54 -12.18
N PHE A 54 14.74 -19.26 -10.88
CA PHE A 54 15.80 -19.60 -9.95
C PHE A 54 16.02 -21.12 -9.87
N LEU A 55 14.95 -21.92 -9.80
CA LEU A 55 15.02 -23.38 -9.73
C LEU A 55 15.49 -24.03 -11.05
N GLU A 56 15.31 -23.36 -12.18
CA GLU A 56 15.85 -23.79 -13.48
C GLU A 56 17.36 -23.58 -13.60
N HIS A 57 17.92 -22.59 -12.89
CA HIS A 57 19.33 -22.19 -13.02
C HIS A 57 20.20 -22.59 -11.82
N PHE A 58 19.58 -22.79 -10.65
CA PHE A 58 20.25 -23.10 -9.40
C PHE A 58 19.57 -24.28 -8.70
N SER A 59 20.31 -24.97 -7.83
CA SER A 59 19.84 -26.18 -7.14
C SER A 59 19.82 -25.98 -5.63
N PRO A 60 18.87 -25.19 -5.09
CA PRO A 60 18.73 -24.99 -3.66
C PRO A 60 18.20 -26.25 -2.97
N ASP A 61 18.68 -26.53 -1.76
CA ASP A 61 18.18 -27.65 -0.97
C ASP A 61 16.83 -27.29 -0.32
N THR A 62 16.61 -26.01 -0.02
CA THR A 62 15.43 -25.46 0.65
C THR A 62 14.77 -24.36 -0.18
N ILE A 63 13.45 -24.46 -0.34
CA ILE A 63 12.64 -23.37 -0.91
C ILE A 63 11.90 -22.62 0.19
N ALA A 64 11.94 -21.28 0.15
CA ALA A 64 11.10 -20.40 0.95
C ALA A 64 10.03 -19.81 0.03
N VAL A 65 8.79 -20.25 0.20
CA VAL A 65 7.74 -20.02 -0.81
C VAL A 65 6.55 -19.33 -0.17
N PHE A 66 6.18 -18.17 -0.69
CA PHE A 66 4.96 -17.46 -0.29
C PHE A 66 3.73 -17.85 -1.12
N CYS A 67 3.92 -18.35 -2.34
CA CYS A 67 2.85 -18.85 -3.22
C CYS A 67 3.27 -20.22 -3.77
N PHE A 68 2.62 -21.29 -3.30
CA PHE A 68 2.96 -22.66 -3.68
C PHE A 68 1.86 -23.23 -4.59
N ASP A 69 2.13 -23.30 -5.89
CA ASP A 69 1.17 -23.76 -6.90
C ASP A 69 1.62 -25.05 -7.62
N GLU A 70 0.80 -25.53 -8.56
CA GLU A 70 1.02 -26.77 -9.31
C GLU A 70 2.33 -26.79 -10.10
N THR A 71 2.82 -25.63 -10.55
CA THR A 71 4.01 -25.55 -11.39
C THR A 71 5.26 -26.02 -10.64
N LEU A 72 5.28 -25.83 -9.32
CA LEU A 72 6.37 -26.24 -8.44
C LEU A 72 6.42 -27.75 -8.19
N LEU A 73 5.34 -28.48 -8.46
CA LEU A 73 5.29 -29.93 -8.22
C LEU A 73 6.36 -30.67 -9.03
N SER A 74 6.70 -30.17 -10.21
CA SER A 74 7.75 -30.74 -11.08
C SER A 74 9.16 -30.64 -10.49
N PHE A 75 9.42 -29.65 -9.63
CA PHE A 75 10.71 -29.41 -8.97
C PHE A 75 10.82 -30.09 -7.60
N LEU A 76 9.72 -30.65 -7.08
CA LEU A 76 9.73 -31.33 -5.79
C LEU A 76 10.82 -32.41 -5.67
N PRO A 77 11.12 -33.25 -6.67
CA PRO A 77 12.15 -34.27 -6.54
C PRO A 77 13.54 -33.73 -6.18
N SER A 78 13.90 -32.53 -6.66
CA SER A 78 15.20 -31.89 -6.39
C SER A 78 15.25 -31.11 -5.08
N ILE A 79 14.10 -30.86 -4.45
CA ILE A 79 13.99 -30.04 -3.24
C ILE A 79 13.97 -30.95 -2.01
N SER A 80 14.76 -30.64 -0.99
CA SER A 80 14.79 -31.40 0.27
C SER A 80 13.83 -30.81 1.31
N CYS A 81 13.76 -29.49 1.39
CA CYS A 81 13.02 -28.78 2.44
C CYS A 81 12.12 -27.68 1.87
N ILE A 82 10.95 -27.48 2.49
CA ILE A 82 9.98 -26.45 2.13
C ILE A 82 9.69 -25.62 3.38
N ARG A 83 9.85 -24.30 3.30
CA ARG A 83 9.57 -23.35 4.38
C ARG A 83 8.31 -22.55 4.08
N SER A 84 7.35 -22.63 5.00
CA SER A 84 6.12 -21.84 5.05
C SER A 84 5.30 -21.88 3.75
N PRO A 85 5.03 -23.06 3.16
CA PRO A 85 4.28 -23.14 1.92
C PRO A 85 2.85 -22.62 2.12
N ASP A 86 2.40 -21.76 1.20
CA ASP A 86 0.98 -21.44 1.05
C ASP A 86 0.27 -22.56 0.29
N LEU A 87 -0.46 -23.41 1.02
CA LEU A 87 -1.18 -24.55 0.45
C LEU A 87 -2.60 -24.20 -0.04
N GLU A 88 -3.06 -22.97 0.15
CA GLU A 88 -4.40 -22.55 -0.31
C GLU A 88 -4.50 -22.62 -1.83
N SER A 89 -3.47 -22.16 -2.53
CA SER A 89 -3.40 -22.22 -3.99
C SER A 89 -3.57 -23.64 -4.55
N LEU A 90 -2.96 -24.65 -3.91
CA LEU A 90 -3.14 -26.07 -4.28
C LEU A 90 -4.52 -26.61 -3.91
N TYR A 91 -5.10 -26.13 -2.81
CA TYR A 91 -6.43 -26.54 -2.39
C TYR A 91 -7.49 -26.02 -3.36
N SER A 92 -7.47 -24.71 -3.67
CA SER A 92 -8.45 -24.09 -4.57
C SER A 92 -8.38 -24.62 -6.01
N SER A 93 -7.21 -25.10 -6.44
CA SER A 93 -7.02 -25.78 -7.74
C SER A 93 -7.36 -27.28 -7.73
N ASN A 94 -7.78 -27.85 -6.60
CA ASN A 94 -7.96 -29.29 -6.38
C ASN A 94 -6.70 -30.14 -6.59
N SER A 95 -5.52 -29.53 -6.51
CA SER A 95 -4.22 -30.21 -6.68
C SER A 95 -3.58 -30.66 -5.38
N LEU A 96 -4.13 -30.28 -4.22
CA LEU A 96 -3.78 -30.83 -2.91
C LEU A 96 -4.35 -32.26 -2.71
N THR A 97 -4.02 -33.15 -3.64
CA THR A 97 -4.42 -34.57 -3.64
C THR A 97 -3.67 -35.37 -2.58
N GLU A 98 -4.12 -36.59 -2.27
CA GLU A 98 -3.41 -37.50 -1.36
C GLU A 98 -1.96 -37.74 -1.81
N ASN A 99 -1.72 -37.90 -3.12
CA ASN A 99 -0.38 -38.02 -3.66
C ASN A 99 0.46 -36.76 -3.45
N ALA A 100 -0.11 -35.57 -3.63
CA ALA A 100 0.59 -34.31 -3.36
C ALA A 100 0.95 -34.21 -1.87
N ILE A 101 0.01 -34.53 -0.97
CA ILE A 101 0.22 -34.54 0.49
C ILE A 101 1.40 -35.45 0.87
N GLN A 102 1.43 -36.69 0.36
CA GLN A 102 2.50 -37.66 0.64
C GLN A 102 3.88 -37.19 0.16
N ASN A 103 3.95 -36.39 -0.91
CA ASN A 103 5.22 -35.91 -1.47
C ASN A 103 5.68 -34.58 -0.86
N ILE A 104 4.74 -33.71 -0.46
CA ILE A 104 5.02 -32.36 0.03
C ILE A 104 5.25 -32.37 1.54
N PHE A 105 4.35 -32.98 2.32
CA PHE A 105 4.34 -32.83 3.79
C PHE A 105 5.63 -33.30 4.47
N PRO A 106 6.23 -34.44 4.07
CA PRO A 106 7.52 -34.86 4.64
C PRO A 106 8.66 -33.86 4.40
N LYS A 107 8.54 -32.94 3.44
CA LYS A 107 9.56 -31.94 3.15
C LYS A 107 9.35 -30.63 3.91
N ILE A 108 8.20 -30.45 4.57
CA ILE A 108 7.86 -29.20 5.24
C ILE A 108 8.65 -29.09 6.56
N VAL A 109 9.44 -28.03 6.69
CA VAL A 109 10.23 -27.73 7.90
C VAL A 109 9.67 -26.55 8.71
N SER A 110 8.78 -25.76 8.11
CA SER A 110 8.04 -24.70 8.78
C SER A 110 6.66 -24.54 8.15
N ILE A 111 5.62 -24.37 8.99
CA ILE A 111 4.24 -24.24 8.54
C ILE A 111 3.46 -23.25 9.41
N THR A 112 2.47 -22.61 8.80
CA THR A 112 1.53 -21.70 9.47
C THR A 112 0.13 -22.30 9.40
N LEU A 113 -0.57 -22.34 10.54
CA LEU A 113 -1.93 -22.86 10.68
C LEU A 113 -2.90 -21.72 11.04
N ASP A 114 -3.14 -20.82 10.11
CA ASP A 114 -4.04 -19.70 10.35
C ASP A 114 -5.50 -20.06 10.09
N SER A 115 -6.38 -19.55 10.95
CA SER A 115 -7.82 -19.49 10.69
C SER A 115 -8.18 -18.03 10.41
N THR A 116 -8.16 -17.60 9.14
CA THR A 116 -8.63 -16.24 8.82
C THR A 116 -10.17 -16.21 8.81
N ILE A 117 -10.75 -15.04 9.08
CA ILE A 117 -12.19 -14.83 8.91
C ILE A 117 -12.42 -14.61 7.41
N PRO A 118 -13.43 -15.24 6.77
CA PRO A 118 -13.77 -14.90 5.40
C PRO A 118 -14.08 -13.40 5.28
N SER A 119 -13.49 -12.75 4.28
CA SER A 119 -13.87 -11.40 3.89
C SER A 119 -15.39 -11.35 3.63
N PHE A 120 -16.04 -10.22 3.90
CA PHE A 120 -17.48 -10.05 3.66
C PHE A 120 -17.87 -10.49 2.24
N GLY A 121 -18.48 -11.67 2.11
CA GLY A 121 -18.97 -12.20 0.82
C GLY A 121 -18.57 -13.63 0.50
N ASP A 122 -17.56 -14.22 1.16
CA ASP A 122 -17.08 -15.56 0.83
C ASP A 122 -17.71 -16.66 1.71
N ASN A 123 -18.20 -17.74 1.06
CA ASN A 123 -18.66 -18.95 1.72
C ASN A 123 -17.44 -19.78 2.16
N GLU A 124 -17.28 -20.04 3.46
CA GLU A 124 -16.23 -20.87 4.10
C GLU A 124 -14.78 -20.64 3.63
N ASN A 125 -13.97 -20.08 4.51
CA ASN A 125 -12.57 -19.75 4.25
C ASN A 125 -11.67 -20.98 3.95
N ASP A 126 -11.02 -20.98 2.79
CA ASP A 126 -10.06 -22.01 2.33
C ASP A 126 -8.92 -22.25 3.34
N SER A 127 -8.42 -21.22 4.03
CA SER A 127 -7.37 -21.38 5.06
C SER A 127 -7.78 -22.36 6.16
N THR A 128 -9.06 -22.32 6.58
CA THR A 128 -9.57 -23.20 7.64
C THR A 128 -9.65 -24.66 7.18
N LYS A 129 -9.98 -24.88 5.91
CA LYS A 129 -10.02 -26.22 5.29
C LYS A 129 -8.62 -26.77 5.11
N VAL A 130 -7.69 -25.95 4.63
CA VAL A 130 -6.26 -26.30 4.53
C VAL A 130 -5.70 -26.66 5.89
N ALA A 131 -5.92 -25.84 6.93
CA ALA A 131 -5.48 -26.13 8.29
C ALA A 131 -6.03 -27.48 8.79
N SER A 132 -7.30 -27.78 8.48
CA SER A 132 -7.93 -29.06 8.83
C SER A 132 -7.28 -30.25 8.12
N ILE A 133 -6.94 -30.13 6.83
CA ILE A 133 -6.20 -31.16 6.06
C ILE A 133 -4.80 -31.37 6.65
N VAL A 134 -4.11 -30.28 6.98
CA VAL A 134 -2.77 -30.31 7.58
C VAL A 134 -2.79 -31.01 8.93
N ILE A 135 -3.71 -30.63 9.82
CA ILE A 135 -3.92 -31.30 11.11
C ILE A 135 -4.29 -32.76 10.90
N ALA A 136 -5.14 -33.06 9.91
CA ALA A 136 -5.56 -34.42 9.63
C ALA A 136 -4.41 -35.36 9.26
N ASN A 137 -3.35 -34.81 8.65
CA ASN A 137 -2.17 -35.52 8.17
C ASN A 137 -0.90 -35.16 8.95
N SER A 138 -1.02 -34.70 10.19
CA SER A 138 0.12 -34.19 10.98
C SER A 138 1.26 -35.18 11.15
N LEU A 139 0.99 -36.50 11.15
CA LEU A 139 2.02 -37.53 11.27
C LEU A 139 3.00 -37.57 10.08
N LEU A 140 2.63 -37.01 8.93
CA LEU A 140 3.52 -36.88 7.77
C LEU A 140 4.48 -35.67 7.92
N LEU A 141 4.24 -34.79 8.90
CA LEU A 141 5.01 -33.55 9.14
C LEU A 141 6.13 -33.77 10.17
N ASN A 142 6.93 -34.81 9.94
CA ASN A 142 7.97 -35.29 10.86
C ASN A 142 9.25 -34.43 10.91
N HIS A 143 9.37 -33.41 10.05
CA HIS A 143 10.53 -32.51 9.97
C HIS A 143 10.21 -31.05 10.35
N VAL A 144 8.98 -30.78 10.82
CA VAL A 144 8.58 -29.42 11.21
C VAL A 144 9.37 -28.96 12.43
N ASN A 145 10.24 -27.97 12.21
CA ASN A 145 11.01 -27.33 13.27
C ASN A 145 10.29 -26.08 13.81
N THR A 146 9.40 -25.48 13.02
CA THR A 146 8.76 -24.21 13.34
C THR A 146 7.26 -24.23 12.97
N LEU A 147 6.41 -24.01 13.97
CA LEU A 147 4.96 -24.01 13.86
C LEU A 147 4.41 -22.64 14.25
N TYR A 148 3.73 -21.98 13.31
CA TYR A 148 3.05 -20.70 13.52
C TYR A 148 1.52 -20.86 13.41
N GLY A 149 0.77 -19.92 13.96
CA GLY A 149 -0.61 -19.67 13.57
C GLY A 149 -1.59 -19.52 14.72
N ASP A 150 -2.83 -19.98 14.49
CA ASP A 150 -3.91 -19.84 15.46
C ASP A 150 -3.74 -20.78 16.65
N LEU A 151 -3.98 -20.26 17.86
CA LEU A 151 -3.81 -21.02 19.10
C LEU A 151 -4.65 -22.31 19.13
N ALA A 152 -5.88 -22.26 18.59
CA ALA A 152 -6.76 -23.43 18.56
C ALA A 152 -6.25 -24.50 17.58
N SER A 153 -5.81 -24.07 16.39
CA SER A 153 -5.25 -24.96 15.36
C SER A 153 -3.94 -25.60 15.82
N ILE A 154 -3.07 -24.85 16.48
CA ILE A 154 -1.82 -25.35 17.07
C ILE A 154 -2.11 -26.42 18.13
N ALA A 155 -3.08 -26.18 19.03
CA ALA A 155 -3.46 -27.15 20.05
C ALA A 155 -3.93 -28.47 19.43
N LEU A 156 -4.82 -28.39 18.43
CA LEU A 156 -5.32 -29.57 17.69
C LEU A 156 -4.21 -30.31 16.93
N TYR A 157 -3.30 -29.57 16.28
CA TYR A 157 -2.14 -30.16 15.60
C TYR A 157 -1.29 -30.98 16.57
N LEU A 158 -0.89 -30.39 17.70
CA LEU A 158 -0.01 -31.03 18.68
C LEU A 158 -0.69 -32.22 19.35
N GLU A 159 -1.97 -32.12 19.69
CA GLU A 159 -2.74 -33.23 20.23
C GLU A 159 -2.78 -34.40 19.25
N LYS A 160 -3.08 -34.15 17.98
CA LYS A 160 -3.12 -35.22 16.98
C LYS A 160 -1.75 -35.81 16.71
N TYR A 161 -0.72 -34.96 16.59
CA TYR A 161 0.65 -35.39 16.31
C TYR A 161 1.25 -36.23 17.44
N THR A 162 0.94 -35.90 18.70
CA THR A 162 1.51 -36.58 19.88
C THR A 162 0.60 -37.64 20.50
N GLU A 163 -0.56 -37.92 19.87
CA GLU A 163 -1.64 -38.72 20.47
C GLU A 163 -2.00 -38.23 21.89
N TYR A 164 -2.37 -36.96 22.00
CA TYR A 164 -2.71 -36.25 23.23
C TYR A 164 -1.59 -36.30 24.29
N GLY A 165 -0.34 -36.13 23.83
CA GLY A 165 0.85 -36.07 24.66
C GLY A 165 1.48 -37.42 25.01
N LYS A 166 0.90 -38.55 24.59
CA LYS A 166 1.50 -39.89 24.79
C LYS A 166 2.89 -40.00 24.16
N TYR A 167 3.09 -39.35 23.00
CA TYR A 167 4.35 -39.35 22.23
C TYR A 167 5.06 -38.00 22.24
N LYS A 168 4.95 -37.22 23.32
CA LYS A 168 5.60 -35.90 23.43
C LYS A 168 7.14 -35.90 23.38
N TYR A 169 7.78 -37.07 23.38
CA TYR A 169 9.24 -37.20 23.25
C TYR A 169 9.70 -37.55 21.83
N VAL A 170 8.76 -37.55 20.87
CA VAL A 170 9.07 -37.63 19.43
C VAL A 170 9.62 -36.27 18.94
N HIS A 171 10.11 -36.22 17.70
CA HIS A 171 10.52 -34.97 17.06
C HIS A 171 9.36 -33.96 17.02
N LEU A 172 9.39 -32.95 17.89
CA LEU A 172 8.42 -31.86 17.97
C LEU A 172 9.01 -30.56 17.43
N PRO A 173 8.17 -29.62 16.95
CA PRO A 173 8.64 -28.29 16.57
C PRO A 173 9.40 -27.63 17.72
N LYS A 174 10.59 -27.10 17.42
CA LYS A 174 11.41 -26.36 18.40
C LYS A 174 10.84 -24.98 18.69
N ILE A 175 10.15 -24.38 17.73
CA ILE A 175 9.52 -23.08 17.86
C ILE A 175 8.03 -23.24 17.60
N ILE A 176 7.23 -22.85 18.59
CA ILE A 176 5.76 -22.83 18.52
C ILE A 176 5.32 -21.41 18.84
N HIS A 177 4.66 -20.75 17.90
CA HIS A 177 4.28 -19.34 18.03
C HIS A 177 2.81 -19.13 17.67
N ALA A 178 2.03 -18.65 18.63
CA ALA A 178 0.62 -18.31 18.43
C ALA A 178 0.38 -16.80 18.49
N ASN A 179 -0.31 -16.25 17.51
CA ASN A 179 -0.58 -14.81 17.42
C ASN A 179 -2.07 -14.45 17.30
N SER A 180 -2.94 -15.45 17.15
CA SER A 180 -4.40 -15.27 17.06
C SER A 180 -5.17 -16.37 17.78
N LEU A 181 -6.46 -16.10 18.00
CA LEU A 181 -7.47 -17.10 18.34
C LEU A 181 -8.69 -16.93 17.41
N ARG A 182 -8.97 -17.96 16.60
CA ARG A 182 -9.96 -17.94 15.52
C ARG A 182 -9.80 -16.74 14.57
N GLY A 183 -8.56 -16.33 14.32
CA GLY A 183 -8.24 -15.17 13.47
C GLY A 183 -8.38 -13.80 14.15
N TYR A 184 -8.75 -13.75 15.42
CA TYR A 184 -8.83 -12.51 16.20
C TYR A 184 -7.57 -12.32 17.07
N ALA A 185 -7.26 -11.06 17.38
CA ALA A 185 -6.23 -10.74 18.36
C ALA A 185 -6.58 -11.36 19.74
N MET A 186 -5.58 -11.95 20.40
CA MET A 186 -5.81 -12.69 21.65
C MET A 186 -6.03 -11.75 22.84
N LEU A 187 -7.20 -11.85 23.47
CA LEU A 187 -7.47 -11.27 24.79
C LEU A 187 -7.49 -12.38 25.83
N TYR A 188 -6.77 -12.19 26.93
CA TYR A 188 -6.69 -13.19 28.01
C TYR A 188 -8.08 -13.58 28.50
N ASN A 189 -8.36 -14.89 28.47
CA ASN A 189 -9.60 -15.48 28.95
C ASN A 189 -9.38 -16.97 29.31
N GLU A 190 -10.41 -17.62 29.83
CA GLU A 190 -10.36 -19.03 30.25
C GLU A 190 -10.12 -20.00 29.08
N GLU A 191 -10.62 -19.66 27.88
CA GLU A 191 -10.42 -20.48 26.67
C GLU A 191 -8.92 -20.56 26.31
N ILE A 192 -8.21 -19.43 26.29
CA ILE A 192 -6.77 -19.39 26.04
C ILE A 192 -6.02 -20.21 27.08
N VAL A 193 -6.35 -20.06 28.36
CA VAL A 193 -5.74 -20.84 29.46
C VAL A 193 -5.92 -22.34 29.22
N ASN A 194 -7.12 -22.77 28.83
CA ASN A 194 -7.40 -24.18 28.56
C ASN A 194 -6.65 -24.69 27.32
N LEU A 195 -6.54 -23.89 26.26
CA LEU A 195 -5.75 -24.25 25.07
C LEU A 195 -4.25 -24.35 25.38
N LEU A 196 -3.70 -23.43 26.16
CA LEU A 196 -2.31 -23.47 26.60
C LEU A 196 -2.00 -24.71 27.44
N ARG A 197 -2.91 -25.11 28.34
CA ARG A 197 -2.77 -26.36 29.10
C ARG A 197 -2.72 -27.57 28.18
N ARG A 198 -3.58 -27.62 27.16
CA ARG A 198 -3.59 -28.69 26.14
C ARG A 198 -2.27 -28.76 25.38
N ILE A 199 -1.72 -27.62 24.95
CA ILE A 199 -0.40 -27.53 24.30
C ILE A 199 0.69 -28.05 25.24
N LEU A 200 0.71 -27.60 26.49
CA LEU A 200 1.74 -27.96 27.47
C LEU A 200 1.70 -29.42 27.93
N LEU A 201 0.57 -30.12 27.75
CA LEU A 201 0.48 -31.58 27.89
C LEU A 201 1.19 -32.32 26.75
N CYS A 202 1.19 -31.72 25.55
CA CYS A 202 1.78 -32.30 24.34
C CYS A 202 3.26 -31.96 24.16
N VAL A 203 3.81 -30.98 24.90
CA VAL A 203 5.21 -30.54 24.78
C VAL A 203 5.99 -30.92 26.05
N PRO A 204 7.18 -31.54 25.93
CA PRO A 204 7.99 -31.93 27.08
C PRO A 204 8.53 -30.73 27.83
N ASP A 205 8.75 -30.90 29.14
CA ASP A 205 9.26 -29.84 30.02
C ASP A 205 10.78 -30.00 30.23
N ASN A 206 11.54 -29.81 29.16
CA ASN A 206 12.99 -30.02 29.12
C ASN A 206 13.76 -28.80 28.57
N GLY A 207 13.07 -27.69 28.29
CA GLY A 207 13.65 -26.47 27.75
C GLY A 207 14.08 -26.53 26.28
N THR A 208 13.79 -27.60 25.53
CA THR A 208 14.18 -27.71 24.11
C THR A 208 13.20 -27.06 23.13
N HIS A 209 12.06 -26.59 23.63
CA HIS A 209 10.97 -26.01 22.84
C HIS A 209 10.68 -24.59 23.32
N ASP A 210 10.63 -23.65 22.39
CA ASP A 210 10.26 -22.27 22.62
C ASP A 210 8.78 -22.08 22.25
N ILE A 211 7.94 -21.92 23.26
CA ILE A 211 6.51 -21.64 23.09
C ILE A 211 6.31 -20.15 23.37
N SER A 212 5.80 -19.43 22.37
CA SER A 212 5.52 -18.01 22.48
C SER A 212 4.10 -17.68 22.05
N ILE A 213 3.46 -16.76 22.77
CA ILE A 213 2.14 -16.25 22.42
C ILE A 213 2.09 -14.74 22.41
N VAL A 214 1.25 -14.17 21.54
CA VAL A 214 1.12 -12.71 21.39
C VAL A 214 -0.29 -12.26 21.77
N PHE A 215 -0.42 -11.58 22.91
CA PHE A 215 -1.66 -10.96 23.36
C PHE A 215 -1.87 -9.59 22.73
N TYR A 216 -3.13 -9.13 22.71
CA TYR A 216 -3.45 -7.78 22.29
C TYR A 216 -2.85 -6.73 23.26
N ARG A 217 -3.02 -6.93 24.57
CA ARG A 217 -2.56 -6.03 25.64
C ARG A 217 -1.79 -6.77 26.73
N GLN A 218 -1.06 -6.02 27.56
CA GLN A 218 -0.41 -6.57 28.76
C GLN A 218 -1.43 -7.22 29.70
N LEU A 219 -1.05 -8.37 30.26
CA LEU A 219 -1.80 -9.05 31.32
C LEU A 219 -1.75 -8.24 32.63
N THR A 220 -2.89 -8.14 33.29
CA THR A 220 -3.00 -7.61 34.66
C THR A 220 -2.36 -8.56 35.67
N LEU A 221 -1.98 -8.05 36.84
CA LEU A 221 -1.45 -8.88 37.93
C LEU A 221 -2.39 -10.05 38.29
N LYS A 222 -3.70 -9.79 38.34
CA LYS A 222 -4.71 -10.82 38.61
C LYS A 222 -4.77 -11.88 37.52
N GLU A 223 -4.68 -11.49 36.25
CA GLU A 223 -4.63 -12.45 35.13
C GLU A 223 -3.37 -13.31 35.19
N ILE A 224 -2.22 -12.72 35.54
CA ILE A 224 -0.95 -13.44 35.75
C ILE A 224 -1.07 -14.43 36.92
N GLU A 225 -1.59 -13.99 38.07
CA GLU A 225 -1.80 -14.84 39.25
C GLU A 225 -2.75 -16.02 38.94
N ASN A 226 -3.84 -15.75 38.21
CA ASN A 226 -4.79 -16.77 37.77
C ASN A 226 -4.20 -17.76 36.75
N SER A 227 -3.15 -17.36 36.04
CA SER A 227 -2.47 -18.23 35.05
C SER A 227 -1.58 -19.28 35.71
N GLY A 228 -1.32 -19.16 37.01
CA GLY A 228 -0.46 -20.09 37.76
C GLY A 228 0.93 -20.22 37.11
N ASP A 229 1.36 -21.46 36.88
CA ASP A 229 2.69 -21.77 36.34
C ASP A 229 2.77 -21.76 34.80
N LEU A 230 1.69 -21.43 34.08
CA LEU A 230 1.66 -21.47 32.61
C LEU A 230 2.77 -20.61 31.98
N PHE A 231 2.92 -19.37 32.45
CA PHE A 231 3.89 -18.43 31.92
C PHE A 231 5.33 -18.64 32.43
N ARG A 232 5.58 -19.72 33.19
CA ARG A 232 6.96 -20.20 33.40
C ARG A 232 7.49 -20.97 32.20
N ARG A 233 6.60 -21.64 31.46
CA ARG A 233 6.93 -22.49 30.30
C ARG A 233 6.61 -21.83 28.95
N VAL A 234 5.75 -20.81 28.97
CA VAL A 234 5.30 -20.09 27.76
C VAL A 234 5.75 -18.64 27.85
N LYS A 235 6.52 -18.19 26.86
CA LYS A 235 6.80 -16.76 26.67
C LYS A 235 5.53 -16.09 26.18
N TYR A 236 5.24 -14.91 26.70
CA TYR A 236 4.14 -14.10 26.19
C TYR A 236 4.68 -12.73 25.82
N TYR A 237 4.11 -12.18 24.77
CA TYR A 237 4.34 -10.83 24.30
C TYR A 237 2.99 -10.13 24.17
N TYR A 238 2.99 -8.81 24.04
CA TYR A 238 1.78 -8.08 23.71
C TYR A 238 2.00 -7.02 22.65
N ILE A 239 0.96 -6.80 21.83
CA ILE A 239 1.00 -5.91 20.67
C ILE A 239 0.97 -4.45 21.13
N HIS A 240 0.10 -4.13 22.10
CA HIS A 240 -0.13 -2.76 22.56
C HIS A 240 0.41 -2.52 23.95
N ALA A 241 1.35 -1.56 24.06
CA ALA A 241 1.63 -0.86 25.29
C ALA A 241 0.39 -0.04 25.69
N HIS A 242 -0.16 -0.25 26.88
CA HIS A 242 -1.26 0.55 27.40
C HIS A 242 -0.78 1.51 28.49
N THR A 243 -1.41 2.67 28.63
CA THR A 243 -0.92 3.71 29.54
C THR A 243 -1.12 3.41 31.02
N LEU A 244 -2.06 2.52 31.34
CA LEU A 244 -2.28 1.94 32.67
C LEU A 244 -1.43 0.68 32.94
N MET A 245 -0.38 0.43 32.16
CA MET A 245 0.47 -0.76 32.36
C MET A 245 1.24 -0.70 33.68
N GLY A 246 1.43 -1.85 34.32
CA GLY A 246 2.26 -1.96 35.52
C GLY A 246 3.74 -2.07 35.18
N GLU A 247 4.61 -1.77 36.16
CA GLU A 247 6.08 -1.88 35.98
C GLU A 247 6.55 -3.33 35.75
N LYS A 248 5.79 -4.32 36.19
CA LYS A 248 6.18 -5.73 36.11
C LYS A 248 5.97 -6.26 34.69
N TRP A 249 7.00 -6.87 34.10
CA TRP A 249 6.95 -7.50 32.75
C TRP A 249 6.53 -6.54 31.64
N ASN A 250 6.83 -5.25 31.80
CA ASN A 250 6.56 -4.21 30.81
C ASN A 250 7.43 -4.32 29.54
N GLU A 251 8.48 -5.14 29.58
CA GLU A 251 9.42 -5.35 28.47
C GLU A 251 8.95 -6.39 27.43
N GLN A 252 7.85 -7.10 27.69
CA GLN A 252 7.35 -8.17 26.80
C GLN A 252 6.52 -7.63 25.63
N ILE A 253 7.06 -6.68 24.87
CA ILE A 253 6.38 -6.03 23.74
C ILE A 253 6.71 -6.75 22.44
N TYR A 254 5.68 -6.99 21.63
CA TYR A 254 5.84 -7.47 20.26
C TYR A 254 6.16 -6.29 19.32
N CYS A 255 7.40 -6.23 18.84
CA CYS A 255 7.84 -5.24 17.86
C CYS A 255 8.17 -5.91 16.53
N ASN A 256 7.32 -5.70 15.54
CA ASN A 256 7.49 -6.27 14.21
C ASN A 256 7.88 -5.18 13.22
N LYS A 257 8.92 -5.43 12.39
CA LYS A 257 9.46 -4.47 11.42
C LYS A 257 9.74 -3.08 12.02
N GLY A 258 10.25 -3.03 13.26
CA GLY A 258 10.58 -1.78 13.96
C GLY A 258 9.35 -0.96 14.41
N LYS A 259 8.15 -1.53 14.40
CA LYS A 259 6.90 -0.85 14.78
C LYS A 259 6.47 -1.21 16.20
N MET A 260 6.31 -0.20 17.04
CA MET A 260 5.75 -0.32 18.39
C MET A 260 4.39 0.38 18.46
N ARG A 261 3.42 -0.22 19.17
CA ARG A 261 2.07 0.33 19.32
C ARG A 261 1.78 0.72 20.76
N ILE A 262 1.20 1.91 20.95
CA ILE A 262 0.76 2.45 22.23
C ILE A 262 -0.73 2.77 22.15
N GLU A 263 -1.48 2.47 23.21
CA GLU A 263 -2.89 2.80 23.37
C GLU A 263 -3.09 3.76 24.55
N GLY A 264 -3.75 4.89 24.30
CA GLY A 264 -4.03 5.94 25.28
C GLY A 264 -2.98 7.05 25.36
N GLN A 265 -3.19 8.03 26.25
CA GLN A 265 -2.26 9.14 26.52
C GLN A 265 -1.10 8.74 27.44
N ILE A 266 0.12 9.17 27.10
CA ILE A 266 1.31 9.02 27.95
C ILE A 266 1.43 10.26 28.85
N TYR A 267 1.49 10.07 30.17
CA TYR A 267 1.61 11.12 31.17
C TYR A 267 2.17 10.55 32.48
N GLY A 268 2.74 11.39 33.36
CA GLY A 268 3.24 10.98 34.67
C GLY A 268 4.18 9.77 34.64
N ASP A 269 3.99 8.83 35.55
CA ASP A 269 4.84 7.63 35.71
C ASP A 269 4.86 6.73 34.47
N THR A 270 3.80 6.74 33.65
CA THR A 270 3.72 5.97 32.41
C THR A 270 4.82 6.36 31.42
N LYS A 271 5.25 7.64 31.42
CA LYS A 271 6.36 8.10 30.57
C LYS A 271 7.62 7.27 30.79
N ARG A 272 8.02 7.08 32.05
CA ARG A 272 9.21 6.29 32.41
C ARG A 272 9.11 4.85 31.93
N VAL A 273 7.92 4.25 32.03
CA VAL A 273 7.69 2.87 31.58
C VAL A 273 7.80 2.78 30.06
N ILE A 274 7.14 3.69 29.33
CA ILE A 274 7.20 3.72 27.87
C ILE A 274 8.63 3.98 27.38
N ASP A 275 9.33 4.95 27.95
CA ASP A 275 10.71 5.27 27.59
C ASP A 275 11.63 4.05 27.80
N HIS A 276 11.47 3.33 28.92
CA HIS A 276 12.21 2.10 29.16
C HIS A 276 11.96 1.04 28.07
N ILE A 277 10.71 0.88 27.65
CA ILE A 277 10.35 -0.06 26.59
C ILE A 277 10.95 0.36 25.25
N VAL A 278 10.84 1.64 24.91
CA VAL A 278 11.38 2.20 23.67
C VAL A 278 12.90 1.99 23.62
N ASP A 279 13.62 2.22 24.72
CA ASP A 279 15.07 2.00 24.80
C ASP A 279 15.47 0.52 24.65
N LYS A 280 14.60 -0.40 25.07
CA LYS A 280 14.83 -1.86 24.95
C LYS A 280 14.52 -2.40 23.55
N VAL A 281 13.39 -1.97 23.00
CA VAL A 281 12.86 -2.45 21.73
C VAL A 281 13.52 -1.74 20.54
N TYR A 282 13.97 -0.51 20.75
CA TYR A 282 14.57 0.37 19.75
C TYR A 282 13.75 0.47 18.44
N PRO A 283 12.43 0.81 18.52
CA PRO A 283 11.59 0.91 17.34
C PRO A 283 11.96 2.13 16.48
N SER A 284 11.79 2.04 15.17
CA SER A 284 11.91 3.18 14.25
C SER A 284 10.57 3.88 14.03
N THR A 285 9.46 3.18 14.28
CA THR A 285 8.10 3.68 14.09
C THR A 285 7.29 3.50 15.36
N LEU A 286 6.64 4.58 15.78
CA LEU A 286 5.72 4.60 16.91
C LEU A 286 4.29 4.86 16.44
N PHE A 287 3.38 3.95 16.79
CA PHE A 287 1.95 4.06 16.49
C PHE A 287 1.16 4.25 17.78
N GLN A 288 0.68 5.46 18.04
CA GLN A 288 -0.17 5.77 19.18
C GLN A 288 -1.64 5.85 18.75
N GLN A 289 -2.54 5.22 19.51
CA GLN A 289 -3.97 5.22 19.21
C GLN A 289 -4.85 5.50 20.42
N GLN A 290 -6.10 5.89 20.16
CA GLN A 290 -7.15 6.03 21.17
C GLN A 290 -6.78 7.03 22.29
N VAL A 291 -6.10 8.12 21.93
CA VAL A 291 -5.88 9.25 22.84
C VAL A 291 -7.17 10.06 22.93
N ASN A 292 -7.97 9.79 23.96
CA ASN A 292 -9.30 10.38 24.13
C ASN A 292 -9.39 11.41 25.27
N ASN A 293 -8.34 11.55 26.06
CA ASN A 293 -8.20 12.56 27.11
C ASN A 293 -6.76 13.07 27.14
N ILE A 294 -6.57 14.31 27.59
CA ILE A 294 -5.25 14.90 27.84
C ILE A 294 -5.19 15.46 29.27
N TYR A 295 -4.34 14.85 30.10
CA TYR A 295 -3.96 15.37 31.41
C TYR A 295 -2.76 16.34 31.24
N GLN A 296 -2.98 17.63 31.48
CA GLN A 296 -2.13 18.75 31.01
C GLN A 296 -0.79 19.00 31.74
N ASN A 297 -0.16 18.01 32.38
CA ASN A 297 0.94 18.32 33.30
C ASN A 297 2.35 17.99 32.81
N ASP A 298 2.55 17.17 31.78
CA ASP A 298 3.90 16.77 31.34
C ASP A 298 4.02 16.63 29.82
N ILE A 299 5.04 17.26 29.23
CA ILE A 299 5.41 17.04 27.83
C ILE A 299 6.20 15.72 27.74
N TRP A 300 5.78 14.84 26.83
CA TRP A 300 6.52 13.63 26.49
C TRP A 300 7.52 13.90 25.36
N GLU A 301 8.81 13.70 25.64
CA GLU A 301 9.87 13.82 24.64
C GLU A 301 10.09 12.46 23.98
N ILE A 302 9.84 12.37 22.67
CA ILE A 302 10.01 11.12 21.94
C ILE A 302 11.49 10.76 21.83
N SER A 303 11.81 9.48 22.07
CA SER A 303 13.16 8.94 21.92
C SER A 303 13.71 9.15 20.50
N LYS A 304 15.02 9.41 20.41
CA LYS A 304 15.72 9.72 19.15
C LYS A 304 15.76 8.58 18.14
N CYS A 305 15.46 7.35 18.57
CA CYS A 305 15.37 6.20 17.67
C CYS A 305 14.10 6.22 16.80
N ILE A 306 13.06 6.96 17.20
CA ILE A 306 11.81 7.08 16.45
C ILE A 306 11.99 8.04 15.28
N GLU A 307 11.83 7.54 14.06
CA GLU A 307 11.82 8.36 12.84
C GLU A 307 10.40 8.66 12.35
N THR A 308 9.46 7.76 12.62
CA THR A 308 8.06 7.87 12.20
C THR A 308 7.10 7.86 13.39
N TYR A 309 6.21 8.83 13.45
CA TYR A 309 5.15 8.90 14.45
C TYR A 309 3.77 8.87 13.79
N ILE A 310 2.89 7.98 14.28
CA ILE A 310 1.53 7.82 13.79
C ILE A 310 0.57 8.00 14.96
N LEU A 311 -0.34 8.98 14.87
CA LEU A 311 -1.46 9.14 15.79
C LEU A 311 -2.75 8.73 15.08
N SER A 312 -3.47 7.76 15.63
CA SER A 312 -4.63 7.17 14.97
C SER A 312 -5.84 7.03 15.89
N GLN A 313 -7.06 7.18 15.36
CA GLN A 313 -8.31 6.90 16.09
C GLN A 313 -8.39 7.63 17.45
N SER A 314 -7.97 8.89 17.49
CA SER A 314 -7.85 9.67 18.73
C SER A 314 -8.80 10.86 18.68
N ARG A 315 -9.68 11.01 19.68
CA ARG A 315 -10.73 12.04 19.66
C ARG A 315 -10.89 12.68 21.02
N LEU A 316 -10.70 13.99 21.08
CA LEU A 316 -10.93 14.78 22.30
C LEU A 316 -12.29 15.46 22.22
N ASN A 317 -12.92 15.68 23.37
CA ASN A 317 -14.21 16.38 23.42
C ASN A 317 -14.08 17.87 23.05
N GLU A 318 -12.94 18.47 23.40
CA GLU A 318 -12.64 19.88 23.18
C GLU A 318 -11.23 20.03 22.61
N MET A 319 -10.99 21.17 21.93
CA MET A 319 -9.67 21.49 21.40
C MET A 319 -8.66 21.50 22.54
N THR A 320 -7.65 20.64 22.46
CA THR A 320 -6.66 20.52 23.54
C THR A 320 -5.25 20.42 22.99
N GLN A 321 -4.31 21.09 23.64
CA GLN A 321 -2.89 21.01 23.35
C GLN A 321 -2.37 19.58 23.55
N PHE A 322 -1.71 19.03 22.53
CA PHE A 322 -1.11 17.71 22.59
C PHE A 322 0.31 17.78 23.16
N PRO A 323 0.57 17.22 24.36
CA PRO A 323 1.79 17.47 25.11
C PRO A 323 2.92 16.52 24.67
N ILE A 324 3.39 16.68 23.44
CA ILE A 324 4.43 15.82 22.87
C ILE A 324 5.51 16.62 22.14
N ASP A 325 6.77 16.29 22.36
CA ASP A 325 7.90 16.78 21.60
C ASP A 325 8.33 15.72 20.58
N MET A 326 8.20 16.07 19.29
CA MET A 326 8.60 15.26 18.14
C MET A 326 9.84 15.83 17.43
N SER A 327 10.72 16.52 18.15
CA SER A 327 11.88 17.23 17.59
C SER A 327 12.79 16.38 16.69
N THR A 328 12.82 15.06 16.88
CA THR A 328 13.64 14.08 16.14
C THR A 328 12.90 13.34 15.03
N VAL A 329 11.56 13.41 15.01
CA VAL A 329 10.71 12.66 14.09
C VAL A 329 10.75 13.29 12.70
N LYS A 330 10.86 12.46 11.66
CA LYS A 330 10.89 12.88 10.25
C LYS A 330 9.52 12.76 9.58
N PHE A 331 8.74 11.76 9.95
CA PHE A 331 7.46 11.47 9.31
C PHE A 331 6.33 11.45 10.33
N VAL A 332 5.30 12.27 10.11
CA VAL A 332 4.13 12.36 10.99
C VAL A 332 2.85 12.02 10.22
N PHE A 333 2.08 11.07 10.75
CA PHE A 333 0.80 10.65 10.19
C PHE A 333 -0.31 10.82 11.24
N LEU A 334 -1.33 11.61 10.90
CA LEU A 334 -2.53 11.79 11.69
C LEU A 334 -3.70 11.11 10.96
N ASN A 335 -4.30 10.09 11.56
CA ASN A 335 -5.37 9.29 10.95
C ASN A 335 -6.61 9.26 11.85
N THR A 336 -7.73 9.83 11.42
CA THR A 336 -8.98 9.86 12.22
C THR A 336 -8.75 10.54 13.59
N VAL A 337 -8.10 11.72 13.57
CA VAL A 337 -7.72 12.50 14.77
C VAL A 337 -8.56 13.77 14.88
N PHE A 338 -9.21 14.01 16.03
CA PHE A 338 -10.15 15.14 16.24
C PHE A 338 -9.81 16.02 17.45
N ASN A 339 -9.85 17.34 17.25
CA ASN A 339 -9.72 18.39 18.30
C ASN A 339 -8.32 18.45 18.96
N PHE A 340 -7.26 18.39 18.16
CA PHE A 340 -5.88 18.47 18.65
C PHE A 340 -5.21 19.79 18.24
N GLU A 341 -4.54 20.42 19.20
CA GLU A 341 -3.68 21.59 18.98
C GLU A 341 -2.21 21.21 19.21
N PHE A 342 -1.36 21.48 18.24
CA PHE A 342 0.08 21.25 18.31
C PHE A 342 0.79 22.58 18.47
N THR A 343 1.54 22.73 19.57
CA THR A 343 2.23 23.97 19.91
C THR A 343 3.75 23.85 19.94
N ASN A 344 4.27 22.61 19.96
CA ASN A 344 5.70 22.34 20.00
C ASN A 344 6.31 22.43 18.59
N SER A 345 7.57 22.89 18.52
CA SER A 345 8.30 22.97 17.26
C SER A 345 8.82 21.61 16.79
N PHE A 346 8.51 21.25 15.55
CA PHE A 346 8.86 19.98 14.93
C PHE A 346 10.02 20.16 13.95
N MET A 347 11.24 20.16 14.50
CA MET A 347 12.46 20.58 13.79
C MET A 347 12.93 19.63 12.68
N CYS A 348 12.53 18.36 12.73
CA CYS A 348 12.96 17.33 11.79
C CYS A 348 11.87 16.83 10.84
N VAL A 349 10.61 17.25 11.00
CA VAL A 349 9.50 16.72 10.20
C VAL A 349 9.64 17.15 8.75
N GLU A 350 9.79 16.15 7.87
CA GLU A 350 9.93 16.27 6.42
C GLU A 350 8.60 16.02 5.70
N LYS A 351 7.80 15.06 6.19
CA LYS A 351 6.48 14.73 5.64
C LYS A 351 5.42 14.73 6.72
N LEU A 352 4.30 15.38 6.42
CA LEU A 352 3.11 15.41 7.26
C LEU A 352 1.90 14.95 6.45
N SER A 353 1.24 13.90 6.93
CA SER A 353 -0.01 13.38 6.35
C SER A 353 -1.14 13.48 7.36
N ILE A 354 -2.25 14.06 6.94
CA ILE A 354 -3.46 14.27 7.73
C ILE A 354 -4.63 13.63 6.99
N LYS A 355 -5.20 12.56 7.52
CA LYS A 355 -6.26 11.78 6.87
C LYS A 355 -7.45 11.61 7.79
N GLU A 356 -8.64 11.93 7.28
CA GLU A 356 -9.91 11.81 8.02
C GLU A 356 -9.90 12.56 9.35
N CYS A 357 -9.21 13.70 9.42
CA CYS A 357 -9.08 14.50 10.63
C CYS A 357 -10.07 15.67 10.67
N LYS A 358 -10.31 16.18 11.87
CA LYS A 358 -11.17 17.35 12.10
C LYS A 358 -10.60 18.24 13.19
N ASN A 359 -10.66 19.56 13.01
CA ASN A 359 -10.24 20.53 14.04
C ASN A 359 -8.80 20.28 14.49
N ILE A 360 -7.86 20.40 13.56
CA ILE A 360 -6.43 20.25 13.83
C ILE A 360 -5.76 21.61 13.68
N ILE A 361 -5.06 22.06 14.72
CA ILE A 361 -4.36 23.33 14.74
C ILE A 361 -2.87 23.10 14.97
N PHE A 362 -2.03 23.61 14.08
CA PHE A 362 -0.62 23.86 14.33
C PHE A 362 -0.49 25.34 14.64
N ASP A 363 -0.24 25.70 15.90
CA ASP A 363 -0.30 27.08 16.37
C ASP A 363 0.89 27.92 15.88
N GLU A 364 1.01 29.15 16.40
CA GLU A 364 2.10 30.06 16.06
C GLU A 364 3.48 29.62 16.58
N ASN A 365 3.52 28.82 17.65
CA ASN A 365 4.73 28.32 18.29
C ASN A 365 5.26 27.03 17.65
N CYS A 366 4.43 26.33 16.88
CA CYS A 366 4.77 25.06 16.25
C CYS A 366 5.61 25.23 14.97
N ALA A 367 6.92 25.42 15.02
CA ALA A 367 7.73 25.54 13.78
C ALA A 367 7.85 24.19 13.01
N LEU A 368 7.86 24.24 11.67
CA LEU A 368 7.97 23.07 10.78
C LEU A 368 9.07 23.29 9.70
N PRO A 369 10.32 23.63 10.07
CA PRO A 369 11.29 24.20 9.13
C PRO A 369 11.72 23.26 7.99
N LYS A 370 11.62 21.95 8.16
CA LYS A 370 12.01 20.94 7.16
C LYS A 370 10.85 20.33 6.39
N LEU A 371 9.61 20.78 6.61
CA LEU A 371 8.44 20.18 5.97
C LEU A 371 8.49 20.46 4.46
N THR A 372 8.68 19.40 3.68
CA THR A 372 8.73 19.45 2.20
C THR A 372 7.48 18.88 1.55
N SER A 373 6.76 17.98 2.24
CA SER A 373 5.55 17.33 1.72
C SER A 373 4.40 17.40 2.71
N LEU A 374 3.30 18.02 2.30
CA LEU A 374 2.05 18.11 3.07
C LEU A 374 0.92 17.41 2.32
N ARG A 375 0.29 16.43 2.97
CA ARG A 375 -0.86 15.70 2.42
C ARG A 375 -2.05 15.79 3.37
N VAL A 376 -3.20 16.21 2.85
CA VAL A 376 -4.45 16.37 3.61
C VAL A 376 -5.60 15.70 2.87
N LEU A 377 -6.21 14.68 3.47
CA LEU A 377 -7.19 13.82 2.83
C LEU A 377 -8.46 13.75 3.68
N LEU A 378 -9.63 13.92 3.06
CA LEU A 378 -10.93 13.67 3.69
C LEU A 378 -11.09 14.40 5.05
N SER A 379 -10.55 15.61 5.16
CA SER A 379 -10.37 16.30 6.45
C SER A 379 -11.11 17.65 6.49
N ASN A 380 -11.38 18.14 7.70
CA ASN A 380 -12.05 19.42 7.92
C ASN A 380 -11.32 20.26 8.97
N ASP A 381 -11.42 21.59 8.87
CA ASP A 381 -10.92 22.54 9.87
C ASP A 381 -9.43 22.30 10.20
N ILE A 382 -8.57 22.37 9.19
CA ILE A 382 -7.12 22.18 9.32
C ILE A 382 -6.43 23.54 9.24
N ILE A 383 -5.72 23.93 10.30
CA ILE A 383 -5.16 25.29 10.43
C ILE A 383 -3.67 25.23 10.76
N PHE A 384 -2.85 25.92 9.98
CA PHE A 384 -1.45 26.20 10.24
C PHE A 384 -1.27 27.69 10.48
N LYS A 385 -0.97 28.08 11.72
CA LYS A 385 -0.74 29.46 12.14
C LYS A 385 0.75 29.78 12.23
N GLY A 386 1.09 31.07 12.29
CA GLY A 386 2.45 31.54 12.59
C GLY A 386 3.21 32.06 11.37
N ASN A 387 4.36 32.67 11.66
CA ASN A 387 5.20 33.39 10.69
C ASN A 387 6.49 32.64 10.32
N SER A 388 6.63 31.39 10.75
CA SER A 388 7.83 30.61 10.45
C SER A 388 7.86 30.21 8.97
N ASN A 389 9.02 30.37 8.36
CA ASN A 389 9.26 29.89 7.01
C ASN A 389 9.19 28.36 6.98
N THR A 390 8.46 27.83 6.00
CA THR A 390 8.31 26.39 5.77
C THR A 390 8.72 26.06 4.33
N GLN A 391 9.46 24.97 4.11
CA GLN A 391 10.04 24.61 2.80
C GLN A 391 9.12 23.70 1.95
N ILE A 392 7.81 23.94 1.95
CA ILE A 392 6.83 22.99 1.40
C ILE A 392 6.92 22.86 -0.13
N GLU A 393 7.70 21.91 -0.63
CA GLU A 393 7.83 21.64 -2.06
C GLU A 393 6.55 21.09 -2.70
N SER A 394 5.75 20.30 -1.97
CA SER A 394 4.55 19.63 -2.48
C SER A 394 3.37 19.69 -1.50
N ILE A 395 2.20 20.08 -2.01
CA ILE A 395 0.91 20.02 -1.32
C ILE A 395 -0.05 19.14 -2.10
N PHE A 396 -0.67 18.17 -1.41
CA PHE A 396 -1.78 17.38 -1.93
C PHE A 396 -2.98 17.49 -0.99
N CYS A 397 -4.11 17.94 -1.50
CA CYS A 397 -5.36 17.98 -0.78
C CYS A 397 -6.48 17.31 -1.58
N TYR A 398 -7.20 16.38 -0.94
CA TYR A 398 -8.35 15.70 -1.52
C TYR A 398 -9.53 15.74 -0.55
N ASN A 399 -10.64 16.34 -1.00
CA ASN A 399 -11.89 16.49 -0.26
C ASN A 399 -11.65 17.13 1.13
N VAL A 400 -11.17 18.37 1.12
CA VAL A 400 -10.85 19.15 2.32
C VAL A 400 -11.80 20.35 2.41
N GLN A 401 -12.56 20.48 3.48
CA GLN A 401 -13.66 21.46 3.54
C GLN A 401 -13.29 22.82 4.13
N GLN A 402 -12.27 22.88 5.00
CA GLN A 402 -11.69 24.13 5.51
C GLN A 402 -10.20 23.90 5.74
N PHE A 403 -9.37 24.66 5.05
CA PHE A 403 -7.92 24.64 5.21
C PHE A 403 -7.40 26.07 5.27
N LYS A 404 -6.58 26.38 6.27
CA LYS A 404 -5.96 27.71 6.37
C LYS A 404 -4.50 27.59 6.73
N CYS A 405 -3.62 28.16 5.92
CA CYS A 405 -2.20 28.27 6.20
C CYS A 405 -1.78 29.74 6.14
N THR A 406 -1.48 30.32 7.30
CA THR A 406 -0.98 31.70 7.39
C THR A 406 0.54 31.79 7.31
N ARG A 407 1.22 30.65 7.16
CA ARG A 407 2.69 30.59 7.14
C ARG A 407 3.24 31.03 5.80
N LYS A 408 4.44 31.60 5.88
CA LYS A 408 5.27 31.89 4.71
C LYS A 408 5.83 30.59 4.14
N ILE A 409 5.68 30.42 2.83
CA ILE A 409 6.17 29.24 2.09
C ILE A 409 7.18 29.71 1.06
N ASP A 410 8.44 29.35 1.28
CA ASP A 410 9.56 29.87 0.48
C ASP A 410 9.68 29.20 -0.90
N LEU A 411 9.30 27.93 -0.99
CA LEU A 411 9.44 27.12 -2.18
C LEU A 411 8.23 26.21 -2.30
N ILE A 412 7.59 26.21 -3.46
CA ILE A 412 6.52 25.26 -3.79
C ILE A 412 6.63 24.90 -5.27
N ARG A 413 6.73 23.60 -5.53
CA ARG A 413 6.91 23.02 -6.87
C ARG A 413 5.63 22.36 -7.35
N LYS A 414 4.84 21.80 -6.44
CA LYS A 414 3.66 21.00 -6.76
C LYS A 414 2.50 21.33 -5.83
N VAL A 415 1.33 21.59 -6.42
CA VAL A 415 0.08 21.80 -5.68
C VAL A 415 -0.99 20.97 -6.35
N ILE A 416 -1.64 20.06 -5.64
CA ILE A 416 -2.79 19.31 -6.12
C ILE A 416 -3.95 19.55 -5.15
N LEU A 417 -5.02 20.19 -5.60
CA LEU A 417 -6.25 20.42 -4.82
C LEU A 417 -7.42 19.80 -5.56
N LEU A 418 -8.11 18.86 -4.92
CA LEU A 418 -9.23 18.11 -5.50
C LEU A 418 -10.41 18.16 -4.52
N TYR A 419 -11.56 18.70 -4.95
CA TYR A 419 -12.74 18.85 -4.08
C TYR A 419 -12.47 19.62 -2.78
N CYS A 420 -11.60 20.62 -2.83
CA CYS A 420 -11.32 21.46 -1.69
C CYS A 420 -12.31 22.62 -1.60
N LYS A 421 -12.77 22.94 -0.41
CA LYS A 421 -13.60 24.11 -0.13
C LYS A 421 -12.89 24.96 0.92
N ASP A 422 -13.10 26.28 0.85
CA ASP A 422 -12.62 27.26 1.84
C ASP A 422 -11.13 27.03 2.17
N PHE A 423 -10.29 27.03 1.13
CA PHE A 423 -8.85 26.75 1.22
C PHE A 423 -8.07 28.05 1.11
N GLU A 424 -7.32 28.41 2.14
CA GLU A 424 -6.59 29.68 2.24
C GLU A 424 -5.09 29.46 2.45
N MET A 425 -4.26 30.13 1.65
CA MET A 425 -2.80 30.16 1.77
C MET A 425 -2.25 31.58 1.54
N CYS A 426 -1.43 32.09 2.46
CA CYS A 426 -1.00 33.49 2.45
C CYS A 426 0.04 33.88 1.37
N GLU A 427 0.91 32.97 0.90
CA GLU A 427 2.01 33.33 -0.01
C GLU A 427 2.22 32.30 -1.14
N LEU A 428 1.26 32.16 -2.04
CA LEU A 428 1.45 31.43 -3.30
C LEU A 428 1.40 32.40 -4.49
N ASP A 429 2.56 32.71 -5.07
CA ASP A 429 2.62 33.51 -6.30
C ASP A 429 2.19 32.62 -7.49
N ILE A 430 0.90 32.58 -7.80
CA ILE A 430 0.38 31.78 -8.92
C ILE A 430 0.68 32.54 -10.23
N PRO A 431 1.33 31.92 -11.24
CA PRO A 431 1.56 32.58 -12.52
C PRO A 431 0.23 33.03 -13.12
N ASN A 432 0.16 34.31 -13.53
CA ASN A 432 -0.94 34.81 -14.36
C ASN A 432 -0.87 34.10 -15.72
N THR A 433 -1.68 33.07 -15.93
CA THR A 433 -1.96 32.54 -17.28
C THR A 433 -3.44 32.69 -17.55
N ASP A 434 -3.76 33.12 -18.78
CA ASP A 434 -5.09 33.50 -19.25
C ASP A 434 -6.22 32.65 -18.65
N ILE A 435 -6.86 33.26 -17.65
CA ILE A 435 -8.07 32.74 -17.04
C ILE A 435 -9.16 32.91 -18.10
N ASN A 436 -9.61 31.80 -18.68
CA ASN A 436 -10.91 31.76 -19.38
C ASN A 436 -12.03 31.84 -18.32
N THR A 437 -12.13 32.97 -17.62
CA THR A 437 -13.33 33.38 -16.91
C THR A 437 -14.31 33.93 -17.95
N PRO A 438 -15.62 33.70 -17.81
CA PRO A 438 -16.60 34.54 -18.47
C PRO A 438 -16.36 35.96 -17.95
N LYS A 439 -15.86 36.85 -18.83
CA LYS A 439 -15.49 38.23 -18.48
C LYS A 439 -16.65 38.93 -17.75
N SER A 440 -16.57 39.10 -16.43
CA SER A 440 -17.21 40.22 -15.76
C SER A 440 -16.41 41.47 -16.12
N LYS A 441 -17.10 42.47 -16.67
CA LYS A 441 -16.55 43.81 -16.83
C LYS A 441 -16.28 44.35 -15.43
N ASP A 442 -15.13 44.98 -15.27
CA ASP A 442 -14.62 45.60 -14.04
C ASP A 442 -13.81 44.65 -13.15
N ASP A 443 -12.49 44.58 -13.37
CA ASP A 443 -11.57 45.09 -12.36
C ASP A 443 -10.11 45.23 -12.85
N ASN A 444 -9.42 46.15 -12.20
CA ASN A 444 -8.23 46.86 -12.66
C ASN A 444 -6.91 46.06 -12.60
N LYS A 445 -6.04 46.41 -13.56
CA LYS A 445 -4.59 46.18 -13.70
C LYS A 445 -3.86 45.72 -12.42
N CYS A 446 -3.36 44.48 -12.44
CA CYS A 446 -2.17 44.10 -11.70
C CYS A 446 -1.05 43.78 -12.71
N ASN A 447 0.05 44.52 -12.64
CA ASN A 447 1.25 44.35 -13.47
C ASN A 447 2.03 43.13 -12.97
N THR A 448 2.12 42.05 -13.76
CA THR A 448 2.98 40.89 -13.45
C THR A 448 3.75 40.42 -14.69
N ASN A 449 4.96 40.96 -14.87
CA ASN A 449 5.97 40.40 -15.76
C ASN A 449 6.97 39.60 -14.90
N ASN A 450 6.84 38.27 -14.89
CA ASN A 450 7.94 37.29 -14.81
C ASN A 450 7.36 35.87 -14.72
N ILE A 451 7.48 35.11 -15.81
CA ILE A 451 6.95 33.76 -15.97
C ILE A 451 7.96 32.76 -15.39
N ASN A 452 7.69 32.16 -14.24
CA ASN A 452 8.39 30.95 -13.81
C ASN A 452 7.63 29.71 -14.29
N LYS A 453 8.12 29.09 -15.38
CA LYS A 453 7.60 27.89 -16.04
C LYS A 453 7.71 26.58 -15.22
N SER A 454 7.91 26.64 -13.90
CA SER A 454 8.43 25.50 -13.12
C SER A 454 7.47 24.95 -12.05
N ARG A 455 6.18 25.31 -12.05
CA ARG A 455 5.23 24.90 -11.00
C ARG A 455 4.12 24.00 -11.55
N ASN A 456 4.05 22.77 -11.03
CA ASN A 456 3.01 21.79 -11.33
C ASN A 456 1.78 22.01 -10.42
N ILE A 457 0.89 22.92 -10.82
CA ILE A 457 -0.34 23.23 -10.07
C ILE A 457 -1.53 22.51 -10.75
N TYR A 458 -2.29 21.73 -9.99
CA TYR A 458 -3.49 21.03 -10.43
C TYR A 458 -4.63 21.31 -9.45
N ILE A 459 -5.65 22.05 -9.88
CA ILE A 459 -6.78 22.43 -9.04
C ILE A 459 -8.07 22.01 -9.72
N GLU A 460 -8.92 21.27 -9.02
CA GLU A 460 -10.14 20.72 -9.59
C GLU A 460 -11.30 20.66 -8.58
N CYS A 461 -12.52 20.97 -9.07
CA CYS A 461 -13.76 20.91 -8.28
C CYS A 461 -13.67 21.61 -6.93
N SER A 462 -12.87 22.68 -6.86
CA SER A 462 -12.57 23.37 -5.61
C SER A 462 -13.14 24.78 -5.61
N GLU A 463 -13.60 25.23 -4.45
CA GLU A 463 -14.38 26.46 -4.28
C GLU A 463 -13.80 27.32 -3.15
N ASN A 464 -13.97 28.63 -3.27
CA ASN A 464 -13.47 29.61 -2.28
C ASN A 464 -11.98 29.42 -1.97
N LEU A 465 -11.15 29.36 -3.01
CA LEU A 465 -9.71 29.24 -2.86
C LEU A 465 -9.11 30.63 -2.68
N ILE A 466 -8.34 30.86 -1.63
CA ILE A 466 -7.74 32.16 -1.33
C ILE A 466 -6.22 31.98 -1.36
N PHE A 467 -5.57 32.61 -2.34
CA PHE A 467 -4.11 32.66 -2.44
C PHE A 467 -3.66 34.12 -2.45
N CYS A 468 -2.71 34.51 -1.59
CA CYS A 468 -2.21 35.89 -1.53
C CYS A 468 -3.35 36.93 -1.43
N ASN A 469 -4.37 36.66 -0.59
CA ASN A 469 -5.59 37.47 -0.44
C ASN A 469 -6.44 37.63 -1.72
N THR A 470 -6.19 36.82 -2.76
CA THR A 470 -7.00 36.76 -3.98
C THR A 470 -7.88 35.53 -3.94
N THR A 471 -9.19 35.72 -4.11
CA THR A 471 -10.18 34.63 -4.12
C THR A 471 -10.40 34.11 -5.53
N PHE A 472 -10.31 32.80 -5.71
CA PHE A 472 -10.59 32.07 -6.94
C PHE A 472 -11.82 31.18 -6.73
N ASN A 473 -12.85 31.42 -7.55
CA ASN A 473 -14.08 30.65 -7.58
C ASN A 473 -14.12 29.85 -8.89
N GLN A 474 -13.98 28.52 -8.82
CA GLN A 474 -14.01 27.55 -9.92
C GLN A 474 -12.80 27.52 -10.91
N ILE A 475 -12.77 26.43 -11.68
CA ILE A 475 -11.62 25.66 -12.24
C ILE A 475 -10.57 26.49 -12.99
N LEU A 476 -9.30 26.37 -12.57
CA LEU A 476 -8.11 26.66 -13.37
C LEU A 476 -7.19 25.43 -13.41
N ILE A 477 -7.01 24.85 -14.59
CA ILE A 477 -6.00 23.82 -14.88
C ILE A 477 -4.75 24.56 -15.36
N PHE A 478 -3.72 24.64 -14.54
CA PHE A 478 -2.42 25.15 -14.95
C PHE A 478 -1.56 23.98 -15.46
N ASP A 479 -1.45 23.83 -16.78
CA ASP A 479 -0.50 22.89 -17.37
C ASP A 479 0.74 23.66 -17.82
N SER A 480 1.86 23.49 -17.10
CA SER A 480 3.14 24.12 -17.45
C SER A 480 3.86 23.43 -18.61
N ASP A 481 3.38 22.28 -19.09
CA ASP A 481 4.05 21.49 -20.13
C ASP A 481 3.69 21.95 -21.56
N SER A 482 3.60 23.26 -21.78
CA SER A 482 3.51 23.87 -23.12
C SER A 482 4.87 23.97 -23.84
N THR A 483 5.80 23.07 -23.54
CA THR A 483 6.95 22.84 -24.42
C THR A 483 6.61 21.73 -25.41
N VAL A 484 6.03 22.10 -26.56
CA VAL A 484 6.45 21.69 -27.92
C VAL A 484 5.32 21.92 -28.95
N SER A 485 5.64 22.77 -29.92
CA SER A 485 5.05 23.03 -31.24
C SER A 485 3.74 23.83 -31.35
N ASN A 486 3.89 25.06 -31.84
CA ASN A 486 2.90 25.96 -32.44
C ASN A 486 2.23 25.40 -33.72
N ASP A 487 2.10 24.08 -33.86
CA ASP A 487 1.53 23.45 -35.07
C ASP A 487 0.06 23.02 -34.86
N LEU A 488 -0.53 23.29 -33.69
CA LEU A 488 -1.91 22.93 -33.35
C LEU A 488 -2.86 24.13 -33.20
N ASP A 489 -2.37 25.36 -33.25
CA ASP A 489 -3.21 26.57 -33.08
C ASP A 489 -4.15 26.83 -34.27
N ASP A 490 -4.04 26.06 -35.37
CA ASP A 490 -4.83 26.26 -36.60
C ASP A 490 -5.99 25.27 -36.80
N LEU A 491 -6.29 24.39 -35.84
CA LEU A 491 -7.43 23.45 -35.92
C LEU A 491 -8.48 23.71 -34.83
N ASN A 492 -9.24 24.80 -35.00
CA ASN A 492 -10.53 25.09 -34.36
C ASN A 492 -10.68 24.66 -32.88
N GLU A 493 -10.30 25.54 -31.96
CA GLU A 493 -10.34 25.42 -30.49
C GLU A 493 -11.74 25.22 -29.83
N LYS A 494 -12.74 24.62 -30.48
CA LYS A 494 -14.10 24.51 -29.90
C LYS A 494 -14.71 23.11 -29.80
N THR A 495 -14.08 22.04 -30.30
CA THR A 495 -14.76 20.72 -30.35
C THR A 495 -13.88 19.47 -30.15
N ASN A 496 -12.62 19.62 -29.75
CA ASN A 496 -11.67 18.51 -29.74
C ASN A 496 -11.32 18.08 -28.31
N TYR A 497 -11.62 16.82 -27.98
CA TYR A 497 -11.31 16.21 -26.68
C TYR A 497 -9.79 16.04 -26.50
N SER A 498 -9.26 16.47 -25.36
CA SER A 498 -7.91 16.12 -24.89
C SER A 498 -8.00 15.47 -23.52
N MET A 499 -7.43 14.27 -23.39
CA MET A 499 -7.34 13.61 -22.10
C MET A 499 -6.46 14.42 -21.13
N ARG A 500 -6.88 14.50 -19.87
CA ARG A 500 -6.11 15.14 -18.81
C ARG A 500 -4.91 14.28 -18.42
N ARG A 501 -3.87 14.90 -17.86
CA ARG A 501 -2.75 14.14 -17.30
C ARG A 501 -3.21 13.31 -16.10
N PHE A 502 -2.56 12.17 -15.91
CA PHE A 502 -2.70 11.42 -14.67
C PHE A 502 -2.16 12.23 -13.49
N VAL A 503 -2.89 12.19 -12.38
CA VAL A 503 -2.52 12.82 -11.11
C VAL A 503 -2.31 11.72 -10.08
N PRO A 504 -1.20 11.70 -9.35
CA PRO A 504 -0.98 10.72 -8.30
C PRO A 504 -1.94 10.98 -7.15
N MET A 505 -2.70 9.94 -6.79
CA MET A 505 -3.62 9.97 -5.66
C MET A 505 -2.95 9.47 -4.37
N THR A 506 -1.69 9.05 -4.46
CA THR A 506 -0.86 8.37 -3.44
C THR A 506 0.60 8.84 -3.53
N ASP A 507 1.39 8.65 -2.47
CA ASP A 507 2.77 9.19 -2.38
C ASP A 507 3.83 8.27 -3.01
N GLY A 508 3.50 7.01 -3.25
CA GLY A 508 4.42 6.03 -3.83
C GLY A 508 4.64 6.18 -5.33
N VAL A 509 4.00 7.16 -5.96
CA VAL A 509 4.09 7.40 -7.41
C VAL A 509 4.24 8.87 -7.76
N GLU A 510 4.92 9.14 -8.86
CA GLU A 510 4.95 10.45 -9.50
C GLU A 510 4.56 10.38 -10.96
N VAL A 511 4.11 11.52 -11.47
CA VAL A 511 3.75 11.70 -12.88
C VAL A 511 4.46 12.94 -13.37
N GLU A 512 5.35 12.77 -14.34
CA GLU A 512 6.13 13.85 -14.95
C GLU A 512 6.24 13.60 -16.45
N ASN A 513 5.92 14.59 -17.29
CA ASN A 513 6.02 14.51 -18.75
C ASN A 513 5.32 13.28 -19.38
N GLY A 514 4.20 12.83 -18.80
CA GLY A 514 3.47 11.65 -19.24
C GLY A 514 4.16 10.31 -18.94
N ILE A 515 5.17 10.33 -18.07
CA ILE A 515 5.80 9.13 -17.51
C ILE A 515 5.34 8.99 -16.06
N ILE A 516 4.93 7.79 -15.70
CA ILE A 516 4.58 7.42 -14.32
C ILE A 516 5.73 6.59 -13.76
N THR A 517 6.28 6.98 -12.62
CA THR A 517 7.39 6.31 -11.94
C THR A 517 7.06 6.00 -10.49
N GLU A 518 7.48 4.83 -10.03
CA GLU A 518 7.41 4.44 -8.62
C GLU A 518 8.48 5.21 -7.82
N LYS A 519 8.07 5.73 -6.66
CA LYS A 519 8.97 6.28 -5.64
C LYS A 519 9.31 5.18 -4.65
N MET A 520 10.59 5.07 -4.30
CA MET A 520 11.01 4.24 -3.18
C MET A 520 10.25 4.67 -1.92
N HIS A 521 9.36 3.81 -1.45
CA HIS A 521 8.60 4.02 -0.23
C HIS A 521 8.38 2.68 0.48
N ASP A 522 8.41 2.71 1.81
CA ASP A 522 8.52 1.52 2.66
C ASP A 522 7.17 0.80 2.91
N SER A 523 6.11 1.15 2.17
CA SER A 523 4.79 0.55 2.37
C SER A 523 4.43 -0.46 1.28
N GLU A 524 3.95 -1.62 1.73
CA GLU A 524 3.30 -2.64 0.89
C GLU A 524 1.93 -2.17 0.35
N THR A 525 1.65 -0.87 0.36
CA THR A 525 0.37 -0.28 -0.05
C THR A 525 0.31 -0.14 -1.55
N LEU A 526 -0.85 -0.43 -2.12
CA LEU A 526 -1.11 -0.20 -3.54
C LEU A 526 -1.33 1.29 -3.80
N ASP A 527 -0.63 1.81 -4.79
CA ASP A 527 -0.72 3.19 -5.25
C ASP A 527 -1.72 3.33 -6.40
N MET A 528 -2.19 4.55 -6.64
CA MET A 528 -3.08 4.87 -7.75
C MET A 528 -2.79 6.25 -8.34
N VAL A 529 -2.88 6.34 -9.67
CA VAL A 529 -2.98 7.60 -10.42
C VAL A 529 -4.33 7.67 -11.11
N VAL A 530 -4.88 8.88 -11.24
CA VAL A 530 -6.19 9.10 -11.87
C VAL A 530 -6.11 10.25 -12.86
N SER A 531 -6.64 10.03 -14.07
CA SER A 531 -6.92 11.07 -15.05
C SER A 531 -8.43 11.29 -15.10
N ARG A 532 -8.87 12.44 -14.59
CA ARG A 532 -10.28 12.74 -14.36
C ARG A 532 -10.97 13.21 -15.63
N TYR A 533 -12.30 13.04 -15.70
CA TYR A 533 -13.09 13.42 -16.88
C TYR A 533 -12.61 12.78 -18.18
N LEU A 534 -12.30 11.48 -18.14
CA LEU A 534 -12.05 10.72 -19.37
C LEU A 534 -13.27 10.78 -20.29
N SER A 535 -14.47 10.65 -19.72
CA SER A 535 -15.74 10.83 -20.45
C SER A 535 -16.80 11.44 -19.54
N THR A 536 -17.67 12.28 -20.11
CA THR A 536 -18.81 12.88 -19.41
C THR A 536 -20.06 12.78 -20.28
N TYR A 537 -21.23 12.53 -19.65
CA TYR A 537 -22.50 12.38 -20.37
C TYR A 537 -22.96 13.63 -21.14
N ASN A 538 -22.42 14.81 -20.80
CA ASN A 538 -22.86 16.09 -21.36
C ASN A 538 -21.97 16.63 -22.48
N ILE A 539 -20.96 15.86 -22.92
CA ILE A 539 -19.95 16.33 -23.87
C ILE A 539 -19.97 15.44 -25.12
N THR A 540 -20.35 16.02 -26.27
CA THR A 540 -20.28 15.40 -27.60
C THR A 540 -18.89 15.60 -28.24
N ASP A 541 -17.83 15.61 -27.44
CA ASP A 541 -16.50 15.93 -27.95
C ASP A 541 -15.96 14.81 -28.85
N ASN A 542 -15.25 15.27 -29.87
CA ASN A 542 -14.61 14.44 -30.86
C ASN A 542 -13.22 14.03 -30.34
N LEU A 543 -12.92 12.73 -30.28
CA LEU A 543 -11.55 12.27 -30.06
C LEU A 543 -10.76 12.46 -31.35
N VAL A 544 -9.66 13.20 -31.25
CA VAL A 544 -8.77 13.50 -32.36
C VAL A 544 -7.60 12.51 -32.33
N VAL A 545 -7.50 11.66 -33.35
CA VAL A 545 -6.48 10.62 -33.45
C VAL A 545 -5.53 10.93 -34.61
N ARG A 546 -4.22 10.92 -34.34
CA ARG A 546 -3.20 11.09 -35.38
C ARG A 546 -2.95 9.76 -36.09
N ASN A 547 -2.98 9.75 -37.42
CA ASN A 547 -2.72 8.56 -38.22
C ASN A 547 -1.21 8.34 -38.41
N ILE A 548 -0.71 7.10 -38.26
CA ILE A 548 0.72 6.76 -38.45
C ILE A 548 1.15 6.93 -39.91
N ASN A 549 0.24 6.71 -40.85
CA ASN A 549 0.57 6.52 -42.27
C ASN A 549 0.25 7.73 -43.14
N LYS A 550 -0.36 8.78 -42.59
CA LYS A 550 -0.76 9.98 -43.32
C LYS A 550 -0.64 11.20 -42.40
N LYS A 551 -0.36 12.39 -42.96
CA LYS A 551 -0.56 13.69 -42.27
C LYS A 551 -2.04 14.01 -41.98
N GLU A 552 -2.94 13.04 -42.09
CA GLU A 552 -4.38 13.18 -41.84
C GLU A 552 -4.69 12.89 -40.37
N VAL A 553 -5.60 13.67 -39.82
CA VAL A 553 -6.12 13.54 -38.46
C VAL A 553 -7.50 12.92 -38.55
N ASP A 554 -7.69 11.75 -37.93
CA ASP A 554 -8.96 11.05 -37.88
C ASP A 554 -9.76 11.53 -36.66
N VAL A 555 -11.04 11.84 -36.84
CA VAL A 555 -11.95 12.25 -35.76
C VAL A 555 -12.92 11.12 -35.46
N ILE A 556 -12.89 10.59 -34.23
CA ILE A 556 -13.74 9.50 -33.77
C ILE A 556 -14.70 10.02 -32.70
N LYS A 557 -15.99 9.77 -32.90
CA LYS A 557 -17.06 10.31 -32.03
C LYS A 557 -17.47 9.32 -30.96
N GLY A 558 -17.79 9.83 -29.78
CA GLY A 558 -18.40 9.03 -28.70
C GLY A 558 -17.47 7.97 -28.10
N ILE A 559 -16.16 8.09 -28.31
CA ILE A 559 -15.14 7.18 -27.76
C ILE A 559 -14.06 8.03 -27.08
N SER A 560 -13.74 7.69 -25.83
CA SER A 560 -12.54 8.18 -25.14
C SER A 560 -11.55 7.03 -25.00
N TYR A 561 -10.26 7.25 -25.24
CA TYR A 561 -9.26 6.18 -25.22
C TYR A 561 -7.86 6.70 -24.90
N PHE A 562 -7.06 5.86 -24.25
CA PHE A 562 -5.64 6.10 -24.00
C PHE A 562 -4.86 4.80 -24.03
N GLU A 563 -3.55 4.90 -24.24
CA GLU A 563 -2.63 3.77 -24.18
C GLU A 563 -1.55 4.01 -23.14
N ILE A 564 -1.09 2.93 -22.54
CA ILE A 564 0.14 2.89 -21.76
C ILE A 564 1.11 1.93 -22.41
N SER A 565 2.40 2.21 -22.28
CA SER A 565 3.44 1.24 -22.56
C SER A 565 4.13 0.84 -21.27
N VAL A 566 4.21 -0.48 -21.05
CA VAL A 566 4.83 -1.09 -19.87
C VAL A 566 5.95 -1.99 -20.36
N GLU A 567 7.12 -1.90 -19.73
CA GLU A 567 8.28 -2.74 -20.03
C GLU A 567 8.62 -3.60 -18.82
N GLY A 568 8.85 -4.90 -19.06
CA GLY A 568 9.27 -5.82 -18.01
C GLY A 568 8.17 -6.23 -17.03
N TYR A 569 8.59 -6.79 -15.89
CA TYR A 569 7.65 -7.23 -14.85
C TYR A 569 7.05 -6.00 -14.14
N SER A 570 5.72 -5.92 -14.13
CA SER A 570 4.98 -4.92 -13.37
C SER A 570 3.64 -5.51 -12.93
N VAL A 571 3.20 -5.15 -11.73
CA VAL A 571 1.91 -5.57 -11.16
C VAL A 571 1.03 -4.34 -11.08
N ILE A 572 0.27 -4.12 -12.15
CA ILE A 572 -0.55 -2.94 -12.36
C ILE A 572 -1.95 -3.32 -12.84
N SER A 573 -2.90 -2.44 -12.57
CA SER A 573 -4.23 -2.49 -13.18
C SER A 573 -4.43 -1.24 -14.02
N ILE A 574 -4.93 -1.39 -15.24
CA ILE A 574 -5.36 -0.28 -16.09
C ILE A 574 -6.87 -0.32 -16.21
N GLY A 575 -7.55 0.79 -15.95
CA GLY A 575 -8.99 0.77 -15.82
C GLY A 575 -9.69 2.11 -15.83
N LEU A 576 -10.99 2.03 -15.57
CA LEU A 576 -11.90 3.14 -15.43
C LEU A 576 -12.58 3.10 -14.07
N ILE A 577 -12.89 4.27 -13.54
CA ILE A 577 -13.66 4.44 -12.31
C ILE A 577 -14.85 5.39 -12.56
N ASP A 578 -15.95 5.15 -11.85
CA ASP A 578 -16.99 6.16 -11.69
C ASP A 578 -16.47 7.26 -10.77
N GLN A 579 -16.19 8.42 -11.32
CA GLN A 579 -15.65 9.56 -10.57
C GLN A 579 -16.58 10.02 -9.44
N ILE A 580 -17.90 9.83 -9.58
CA ILE A 580 -18.89 10.25 -8.59
C ILE A 580 -18.89 9.28 -7.42
N ASN A 581 -18.83 7.97 -7.69
CA ASN A 581 -19.07 6.94 -6.68
C ASN A 581 -17.79 6.31 -6.12
N TYR A 582 -16.66 6.38 -6.83
CA TYR A 582 -15.39 5.81 -6.40
C TYR A 582 -14.66 6.71 -5.39
N ARG A 583 -14.16 6.12 -4.30
CA ARG A 583 -13.52 6.85 -3.19
C ARG A 583 -12.25 6.20 -2.63
N GLU A 584 -11.89 4.99 -3.07
CA GLU A 584 -10.82 4.18 -2.47
C GLU A 584 -9.56 4.18 -3.32
N PHE A 585 -8.64 5.13 -3.10
CA PHE A 585 -7.42 5.28 -3.91
C PHE A 585 -6.15 4.64 -3.32
N GLU A 586 -6.24 4.08 -2.11
CA GLU A 586 -5.11 3.49 -1.38
C GLU A 586 -5.39 2.02 -1.05
N GLY A 587 -4.39 1.16 -1.23
CA GLY A 587 -4.47 -0.24 -0.79
C GLY A 587 -5.39 -1.13 -1.64
N SER A 588 -5.74 -0.70 -2.86
CA SER A 588 -6.54 -1.48 -3.80
C SER A 588 -6.10 -1.27 -5.24
N GLN A 589 -6.14 -2.33 -6.06
CA GLN A 589 -6.04 -2.21 -7.51
C GLN A 589 -7.39 -1.73 -8.09
N VAL A 590 -7.36 -1.09 -9.26
CA VAL A 590 -8.59 -0.72 -9.97
C VAL A 590 -9.36 -2.00 -10.33
N GLY A 591 -10.69 -1.99 -10.25
CA GLY A 591 -11.54 -3.16 -10.49
C GLY A 591 -11.85 -4.00 -9.25
N TRP A 592 -11.04 -3.94 -8.18
CA TRP A 592 -11.29 -4.67 -6.92
C TRP A 592 -12.41 -4.07 -6.06
N ARG A 593 -12.78 -2.82 -6.30
CA ARG A 593 -13.84 -2.12 -5.57
C ARG A 593 -15.01 -1.81 -6.48
N LYS A 594 -16.18 -1.59 -5.87
CA LYS A 594 -17.38 -1.13 -6.58
C LYS A 594 -17.10 0.18 -7.33
N HIS A 595 -17.82 0.35 -8.42
CA HIS A 595 -17.72 1.49 -9.32
C HIS A 595 -16.34 1.59 -10.00
N SER A 596 -15.74 0.45 -10.30
CA SER A 596 -14.48 0.38 -11.04
C SER A 596 -14.37 -0.86 -11.90
N VAL A 597 -13.71 -0.73 -13.05
CA VAL A 597 -13.40 -1.82 -13.99
C VAL A 597 -11.95 -1.71 -14.44
N ALA A 598 -11.21 -2.81 -14.46
CA ALA A 598 -9.83 -2.81 -14.91
C ALA A 598 -9.35 -4.15 -15.43
N MET A 599 -8.31 -4.12 -16.25
CA MET A 599 -7.51 -5.28 -16.63
C MET A 599 -6.21 -5.30 -15.82
N HIS A 600 -5.87 -6.45 -15.25
CA HIS A 600 -4.69 -6.66 -14.40
C HIS A 600 -3.55 -7.28 -15.20
N SER A 601 -2.33 -6.84 -14.94
CA SER A 601 -1.18 -7.15 -15.79
C SER A 601 -0.55 -8.52 -15.55
N ASP A 602 -0.71 -9.05 -14.34
CA ASP A 602 -0.10 -10.28 -13.84
C ASP A 602 -0.87 -11.53 -14.29
N ASP A 603 -2.20 -11.49 -14.22
CA ASP A 603 -3.07 -12.60 -14.62
C ASP A 603 -3.86 -12.33 -15.92
N GLY A 604 -3.84 -11.10 -16.44
CA GLY A 604 -4.61 -10.71 -17.62
C GLY A 604 -6.12 -10.68 -17.40
N LYS A 605 -6.59 -10.82 -16.16
CA LYS A 605 -8.02 -10.87 -15.87
C LYS A 605 -8.62 -9.48 -15.84
N ILE A 606 -9.92 -9.43 -16.11
CA ILE A 606 -10.71 -8.22 -15.93
C ILE A 606 -11.51 -8.32 -14.65
N PHE A 607 -11.39 -7.29 -13.84
CA PHE A 607 -12.13 -7.12 -12.60
C PHE A 607 -13.13 -5.99 -12.78
N PHE A 608 -14.38 -6.25 -12.39
CA PHE A 608 -15.46 -5.26 -12.35
C PHE A 608 -16.21 -5.39 -11.04
N ASP A 609 -16.30 -4.28 -10.30
CA ASP A 609 -17.02 -4.21 -9.03
C ASP A 609 -16.59 -5.27 -7.99
N GLY A 610 -15.29 -5.57 -7.95
CA GLY A 610 -14.70 -6.55 -7.05
C GLY A 610 -14.84 -8.00 -7.50
N LYS A 611 -15.31 -8.24 -8.73
CA LYS A 611 -15.48 -9.59 -9.29
C LYS A 611 -14.69 -9.76 -10.57
N THR A 612 -14.11 -10.94 -10.74
CA THR A 612 -13.53 -11.36 -12.00
C THR A 612 -14.63 -11.60 -13.03
N ILE A 613 -14.46 -11.08 -14.24
CA ILE A 613 -15.34 -11.39 -15.37
C ILE A 613 -14.85 -12.69 -16.03
N GLU A 614 -15.69 -13.71 -15.99
CA GLU A 614 -15.44 -15.00 -16.65
C GLU A 614 -15.60 -14.89 -18.18
N ASN A 615 -14.93 -15.78 -18.94
CA ASN A 615 -14.95 -15.89 -20.41
C ASN A 615 -14.12 -14.87 -21.19
N VAL A 616 -13.08 -14.29 -20.59
CA VAL A 616 -12.06 -13.53 -21.33
C VAL A 616 -10.86 -14.42 -21.63
N ASN A 617 -10.22 -14.23 -22.78
CA ASN A 617 -9.04 -15.02 -23.17
C ASN A 617 -7.81 -14.60 -22.35
N GLU A 618 -7.68 -15.12 -21.13
CA GLU A 618 -6.67 -14.72 -20.13
C GLU A 618 -5.23 -14.76 -20.67
N LYS A 619 -4.89 -15.80 -21.46
CA LYS A 619 -3.54 -15.98 -22.04
C LYS A 619 -3.15 -14.88 -23.04
N LYS A 620 -4.12 -14.24 -23.70
CA LYS A 620 -3.86 -13.11 -24.60
C LYS A 620 -3.79 -11.77 -23.87
N CYS A 621 -4.30 -11.69 -22.65
CA CYS A 621 -4.50 -10.44 -21.94
C CYS A 621 -3.35 -10.07 -20.99
N ALA A 622 -2.51 -11.02 -20.53
CA ALA A 622 -1.38 -10.70 -19.66
C ALA A 622 -0.30 -9.85 -20.39
N PHE A 623 0.09 -8.72 -19.79
CA PHE A 623 0.86 -7.70 -20.52
C PHE A 623 2.10 -7.11 -19.82
N ALA A 624 2.37 -7.46 -18.56
CA ALA A 624 3.60 -7.02 -17.87
C ALA A 624 4.22 -8.13 -17.03
N SER A 625 4.32 -9.33 -17.62
CA SER A 625 4.83 -10.53 -16.96
C SER A 625 6.21 -11.00 -17.46
N VAL A 626 6.75 -10.37 -18.53
CA VAL A 626 7.99 -10.81 -19.18
C VAL A 626 9.01 -9.68 -19.23
N THR A 627 10.17 -9.92 -18.63
CA THR A 627 11.32 -8.99 -18.60
C THR A 627 11.81 -8.63 -20.01
N GLY A 628 12.14 -7.35 -20.25
CA GLY A 628 12.69 -6.86 -21.52
C GLY A 628 11.71 -6.84 -22.70
N VAL A 629 10.45 -7.27 -22.47
CA VAL A 629 9.38 -7.13 -23.44
C VAL A 629 8.58 -5.90 -23.06
N LYS A 630 8.46 -4.99 -24.03
CA LYS A 630 7.57 -3.85 -23.95
C LYS A 630 6.24 -4.20 -24.60
N LYS A 631 5.15 -3.98 -23.89
CA LYS A 631 3.79 -4.11 -24.43
C LYS A 631 3.03 -2.81 -24.35
N THR A 632 2.15 -2.58 -25.32
CA THR A 632 1.20 -1.46 -25.33
C THR A 632 -0.17 -1.96 -24.95
N VAL A 633 -0.84 -1.24 -24.06
CA VAL A 633 -2.14 -1.61 -23.52
C VAL A 633 -3.03 -0.39 -23.51
N GLY A 634 -4.24 -0.54 -24.02
CA GLY A 634 -5.20 0.55 -24.06
C GLY A 634 -6.41 0.31 -23.20
N CYS A 635 -7.02 1.41 -22.80
CA CYS A 635 -8.29 1.43 -22.11
C CYS A 635 -9.13 2.58 -22.65
N GLY A 636 -10.39 2.29 -22.94
CA GLY A 636 -11.32 3.29 -23.43
C GLY A 636 -12.74 3.05 -23.01
N PHE A 637 -13.58 4.01 -23.36
CA PHE A 637 -14.98 4.06 -22.99
C PHE A 637 -15.83 4.48 -24.20
N ILE A 638 -16.85 3.68 -24.50
CA ILE A 638 -17.85 3.96 -25.54
C ILE A 638 -19.04 4.64 -24.86
N MET A 639 -19.26 5.91 -25.18
CA MET A 639 -20.25 6.75 -24.49
C MET A 639 -21.68 6.28 -24.71
N ASN A 640 -22.01 5.89 -25.94
CA ASN A 640 -23.38 5.53 -26.33
C ASN A 640 -23.86 4.23 -25.67
N THR A 641 -22.99 3.22 -25.60
CA THR A 641 -23.31 1.91 -25.02
C THR A 641 -22.94 1.80 -23.54
N LYS A 642 -22.20 2.78 -23.00
CA LYS A 642 -21.60 2.80 -21.67
C LYS A 642 -20.68 1.60 -21.42
N GLU A 643 -19.89 1.26 -22.41
CA GLU A 643 -18.98 0.11 -22.34
C GLU A 643 -17.54 0.57 -22.16
N ALA A 644 -16.89 0.05 -21.12
CA ALA A 644 -15.44 0.06 -21.01
C ALA A 644 -14.86 -0.98 -21.98
N PHE A 645 -13.72 -0.70 -22.61
CA PHE A 645 -13.03 -1.68 -23.44
C PHE A 645 -11.53 -1.63 -23.21
N PHE A 646 -10.89 -2.77 -23.44
CA PHE A 646 -9.45 -2.97 -23.21
C PHE A 646 -8.79 -3.55 -24.45
N THR A 647 -7.58 -3.11 -24.72
CA THR A 647 -6.78 -3.54 -25.87
C THR A 647 -5.39 -3.93 -25.41
N VAL A 648 -4.79 -4.91 -26.08
CA VAL A 648 -3.39 -5.27 -25.91
C VAL A 648 -2.78 -5.32 -27.31
N GLU A 649 -1.73 -4.53 -27.51
CA GLU A 649 -1.19 -4.21 -28.83
C GLU A 649 -2.28 -3.68 -29.77
N SER A 650 -2.53 -4.37 -30.88
CA SER A 650 -3.55 -4.02 -31.87
C SER A 650 -4.84 -4.84 -31.74
N GLU A 651 -4.98 -5.66 -30.69
CA GLU A 651 -6.14 -6.54 -30.52
C GLU A 651 -7.09 -6.01 -29.43
N LEU A 652 -8.41 -6.07 -29.70
CA LEU A 652 -9.47 -5.83 -28.71
C LEU A 652 -9.62 -7.05 -27.81
N MET A 653 -9.47 -6.87 -26.50
CA MET A 653 -9.54 -7.97 -25.53
C MET A 653 -10.98 -8.23 -25.07
N CYS A 654 -11.67 -7.18 -24.64
CA CYS A 654 -13.07 -7.28 -24.20
C CYS A 654 -13.78 -5.93 -24.20
N LYS A 655 -15.11 -5.99 -24.08
CA LYS A 655 -16.00 -4.88 -23.73
C LYS A 655 -16.76 -5.24 -22.45
N VAL A 656 -16.89 -4.31 -21.53
CA VAL A 656 -17.60 -4.47 -20.25
C VAL A 656 -18.64 -3.38 -20.13
N LYS A 657 -19.91 -3.76 -20.03
CA LYS A 657 -20.99 -2.81 -19.81
C LYS A 657 -20.94 -2.26 -18.39
N THR A 658 -21.05 -0.94 -18.28
CA THR A 658 -21.01 -0.22 -17.00
C THR A 658 -22.23 0.68 -16.86
N ASP A 659 -22.47 1.17 -15.65
CA ASP A 659 -23.46 2.21 -15.35
C ASP A 659 -22.81 3.58 -15.12
N PHE A 660 -21.50 3.70 -15.35
CA PHE A 660 -20.73 4.90 -15.04
C PHE A 660 -21.27 6.10 -15.82
N THR A 661 -21.39 7.23 -15.11
CA THR A 661 -21.95 8.48 -15.67
C THR A 661 -20.89 9.55 -15.86
N LEU A 662 -19.91 9.59 -14.95
CA LEU A 662 -18.73 10.42 -15.03
C LEU A 662 -17.50 9.53 -14.92
N VAL A 663 -16.78 9.36 -16.02
CA VAL A 663 -15.74 8.34 -16.13
C VAL A 663 -14.37 8.99 -15.96
N SER A 664 -13.54 8.43 -15.09
CA SER A 664 -12.11 8.75 -15.01
C SER A 664 -11.28 7.52 -15.40
N ALA A 665 -10.12 7.74 -16.01
CA ALA A 665 -9.11 6.71 -16.16
C ALA A 665 -8.35 6.55 -14.85
N ALA A 666 -8.02 5.32 -14.49
CA ALA A 666 -7.22 5.01 -13.31
C ALA A 666 -6.20 3.92 -13.63
N ILE A 667 -5.03 4.04 -13.00
CA ILE A 667 -4.01 2.98 -13.02
C ILE A 667 -3.61 2.71 -11.58
N GLY A 668 -3.71 1.45 -11.15
CA GLY A 668 -3.27 0.99 -9.84
C GLY A 668 -1.92 0.29 -9.92
N PHE A 669 -1.09 0.39 -8.88
CA PHE A 669 0.27 -0.15 -8.86
C PHE A 669 0.56 -0.90 -7.57
N ARG A 670 1.26 -2.02 -7.70
CA ARG A 670 1.97 -2.66 -6.58
C ARG A 670 3.48 -2.56 -6.74
N ILE A 671 3.96 -2.84 -7.95
CA ILE A 671 5.35 -2.70 -8.40
C ILE A 671 5.27 -2.27 -9.85
N THR A 672 6.07 -1.30 -10.28
CA THR A 672 6.09 -0.92 -11.68
C THR A 672 7.45 -0.42 -12.17
N ASN A 673 7.81 -0.83 -13.37
CA ASN A 673 8.78 -0.07 -14.17
C ASN A 673 8.15 1.25 -14.64
N PRO A 674 8.94 2.21 -15.14
CA PRO A 674 8.40 3.45 -15.68
C PRO A 674 7.36 3.20 -16.77
N ILE A 675 6.17 3.77 -16.63
CA ILE A 675 5.08 3.63 -17.59
C ILE A 675 5.00 4.89 -18.43
N THR A 676 5.01 4.72 -19.75
CA THR A 676 4.77 5.84 -20.67
C THR A 676 3.31 5.90 -21.06
N VAL A 677 2.66 7.05 -20.88
CA VAL A 677 1.27 7.27 -21.25
C VAL A 677 1.18 7.94 -22.63
N ASN A 678 0.32 7.42 -23.50
CA ASN A 678 -0.11 8.07 -24.72
C ASN A 678 -1.54 8.62 -24.56
N TYR A 679 -1.64 9.92 -24.33
CA TYR A 679 -2.90 10.67 -24.21
C TYR A 679 -3.58 10.99 -25.57
N GLY A 680 -3.11 10.39 -26.68
CA GLY A 680 -3.54 10.72 -28.05
C GLY A 680 -2.62 11.72 -28.78
N LYS A 681 -1.55 12.19 -28.13
CA LYS A 681 -0.52 13.06 -28.75
C LYS A 681 0.29 12.32 -29.82
N ARG A 682 0.45 11.01 -29.66
CA ARG A 682 1.06 10.10 -30.63
C ARG A 682 -0.01 9.16 -31.18
N PRO A 683 0.14 8.64 -32.40
CA PRO A 683 -0.77 7.63 -32.90
C PRO A 683 -0.90 6.43 -31.96
N PHE A 684 -2.12 5.91 -31.85
CA PHE A 684 -2.39 4.69 -31.09
C PHE A 684 -1.94 3.45 -31.85
N VAL A 685 -1.56 2.40 -31.12
CA VAL A 685 -1.27 1.08 -31.70
C VAL A 685 -2.57 0.41 -32.15
N PHE A 686 -3.64 0.58 -31.38
CA PHE A 686 -4.96 0.06 -31.72
C PHE A 686 -5.69 0.94 -32.73
N ASP A 687 -6.30 0.32 -33.76
CA ASP A 687 -7.15 1.02 -34.72
C ASP A 687 -8.57 1.19 -34.17
N LEU A 688 -8.84 2.38 -33.62
CA LEU A 688 -10.14 2.74 -33.05
C LEU A 688 -11.30 2.72 -34.07
N LYS A 689 -11.04 2.77 -35.39
CA LYS A 689 -12.10 2.64 -36.41
C LYS A 689 -12.75 1.25 -36.40
N THR A 690 -12.10 0.27 -35.80
CA THR A 690 -12.67 -1.07 -35.62
C THR A 690 -13.82 -1.09 -34.62
N ILE A 691 -13.89 -0.13 -33.70
CA ILE A 691 -14.98 0.00 -32.71
C ILE A 691 -16.18 0.73 -33.32
N ASP A 692 -15.94 1.67 -34.23
CA ASP A 692 -16.94 2.55 -34.85
C ASP A 692 -17.94 1.80 -35.76
N LYS A 693 -17.71 0.53 -36.09
CA LYS A 693 -18.63 -0.27 -36.93
C LYS A 693 -19.88 -0.77 -36.20
N ASP A 694 -19.91 -0.66 -34.87
CA ASP A 694 -21.02 -1.10 -34.01
C ASP A 694 -21.86 0.07 -33.45
N ILE A 695 -21.52 1.32 -33.80
CA ILE A 695 -22.19 2.57 -33.38
C ILE A 695 -22.90 3.18 -34.59
#